data_AF-A0A3N5JQV7-F1
#
_entry.id   AF-A0A3N5JQV7-F1
#
_cell.length_a   1.000
_cell.length_b   1.000
_cell.length_c   1.000
_cell.angle_alpha   90.00
_cell.angle_beta   90.00
_cell.angle_gamma   90.00
#
_symmetry.space_group_name_H-M   'P 1'
#
loop_
_entity.id
_entity.type
_entity.pdbx_description
1 polymer ?
#
loop_
_entity_poly.entity_id
_entity_poly.type
_entity_poly.pdbx_seq_one_letter_code
_entity_poly.pdbx_strand_id
1 'polypeptide(L)'
;MSNHNHQPPILEEKRMKKLLYTMMALGAFCLLSTTLLVAQNVSSSAIWPESSTTARQAQVSGQIQADSLYLTKDLLINGYTGPSSSQRIKMNAWPVNQLTQIDSVYFQYTVSPKTSYNMIVDSLVLSLGANSTQDMMANLYYSKDPTFATKTKVEYTTSVAARLGKPAGVFLNSSKLDTLRSLPNLQVNEGEKFYFRVYPWVDSSTSVSGKYVCPQNVKIYATAVPIPISASALWLLHTKSAAPTVSGLLTADNMNFDGTDLYNYGYSATTGARWTTTLPSKGAWPAETAPNFSRYAQFSVGPQTGGTFKATSLVFNMLYEFTTTLRTAVYYSTDSTFATKTFIADTAVPATMTTYSYPINATAATGEKIYVRFYPYNLAANAAYKLVDVDSVLISGSTTGLAILPPTITTTNASYISTTFFTTGGTVSADGGGAVTARGVCWNTSTAPTTANSVTVNGTGLGSFTSSVSGLTAGTKYYLRAYATNVGGTSYGSEIAVTTLASVIPPTVTTTAISNIMVTTATSGGNVTEWGGDSVLTKGICWNKDTTAGYPSITNSKTIDGSDFGSFTSSLTGLSATTVYFVRAYATNSAGTNYGALVSFTTQTPKPDTTVVVAKDGSGNYTTLQAAFNAVPLNYTGKWTIFVKKGIYTEKDTLAAGKVNVSLIGENRDSTIISFGDYADSKGSGNPGTSGCFTIAIDASDFTAKNITFENTYWPNKFGIVGGTQGVALRTQGDRHEFINCRMLGYQDTYYTWGGSGTGRSYHKNCIIQGSVDYIFGRNICVFDSCRIVTNRSGGTITAGSTDATSLYGYVFRNCTLATIDTNAYDGNPVTSFYLGRPWQANPRAVY
;
A
#
# COMPACT_ATOMS: atom_id res chain seq x y z
N MET A 1 8.06 -42.30 -47.71
CA MET A 1 8.86 -41.60 -48.75
C MET A 1 8.47 -40.12 -48.70
N SER A 2 9.44 -39.20 -48.71
CA SER A 2 9.33 -37.72 -48.90
C SER A 2 8.28 -36.95 -48.06
N ASN A 3 8.60 -36.06 -47.11
CA ASN A 3 9.23 -34.72 -47.24
C ASN A 3 8.45 -33.75 -48.17
N HIS A 4 8.22 -32.46 -47.86
CA HIS A 4 8.45 -31.61 -46.67
C HIS A 4 7.74 -30.24 -46.88
N ASN A 5 7.31 -29.54 -45.81
CA ASN A 5 7.21 -28.05 -45.66
C ASN A 5 6.32 -27.23 -46.66
N HIS A 6 5.69 -26.09 -46.35
CA HIS A 6 5.90 -25.02 -45.35
C HIS A 6 4.58 -24.39 -44.82
N GLN A 7 4.69 -23.46 -43.87
CA GLN A 7 3.59 -22.73 -43.18
C GLN A 7 3.23 -21.36 -43.83
N PRO A 8 2.06 -20.75 -43.50
CA PRO A 8 1.54 -19.47 -44.06
C PRO A 8 1.89 -18.24 -43.16
N PRO A 9 1.42 -16.99 -43.42
CA PRO A 9 0.09 -16.54 -42.92
C PRO A 9 -0.59 -15.40 -43.76
N ILE A 10 -1.40 -14.55 -43.10
CA ILE A 10 -1.97 -13.22 -43.46
C ILE A 10 -3.40 -13.21 -44.05
N LEU A 11 -4.38 -13.27 -43.14
CA LEU A 11 -5.77 -12.90 -43.40
C LEU A 11 -6.41 -12.18 -42.19
N GLU A 12 -5.66 -11.26 -41.57
CA GLU A 12 -6.09 -10.54 -40.35
C GLU A 12 -6.04 -9.00 -40.43
N GLU A 13 -5.82 -8.39 -41.60
CA GLU A 13 -5.68 -6.93 -41.71
C GLU A 13 -6.88 -6.17 -42.29
N LYS A 14 -7.91 -6.86 -42.79
CA LYS A 14 -9.10 -6.24 -43.43
C LYS A 14 -10.38 -6.18 -42.58
N ARG A 15 -10.34 -6.63 -41.31
CA ARG A 15 -11.43 -6.38 -40.34
C ARG A 15 -11.16 -5.22 -39.36
N MET A 16 -9.90 -4.83 -39.10
CA MET A 16 -9.60 -3.69 -38.22
C MET A 16 -9.75 -2.31 -38.89
N LYS A 17 -9.64 -2.21 -40.22
CA LYS A 17 -9.77 -0.92 -40.96
C LYS A 17 -11.21 -0.46 -41.20
N LYS A 18 -12.23 -1.22 -40.76
CA LYS A 18 -13.65 -0.80 -40.73
C LYS A 18 -14.20 -0.53 -39.32
N LEU A 19 -13.37 -0.72 -38.28
CA LEU A 19 -13.66 -0.30 -36.90
C LEU A 19 -13.07 1.10 -36.60
N LEU A 20 -12.04 1.50 -37.35
CA LEU A 20 -11.27 2.73 -37.11
C LEU A 20 -11.91 4.01 -37.67
N TYR A 21 -12.93 3.90 -38.53
CA TYR A 21 -13.72 5.05 -39.02
C TYR A 21 -14.92 5.40 -38.14
N THR A 22 -15.17 4.62 -37.08
CA THR A 22 -16.25 4.84 -36.10
C THR A 22 -15.75 5.48 -34.80
N MET A 23 -14.44 5.73 -34.67
CA MET A 23 -13.82 6.26 -33.44
C MET A 23 -13.29 7.70 -33.54
N MET A 24 -13.35 8.35 -34.71
CA MET A 24 -12.97 9.75 -34.88
C MET A 24 -13.92 10.52 -35.79
N ALA A 25 -15.15 10.69 -35.31
CA ALA A 25 -15.99 11.83 -35.66
C ALA A 25 -16.65 12.33 -34.37
N LEU A 26 -16.42 13.61 -34.09
CA LEU A 26 -16.89 14.44 -32.97
C LEU A 26 -18.30 14.01 -32.52
N GLY A 27 -18.60 13.85 -31.23
CA GLY A 27 -18.39 14.86 -30.20
C GLY A 27 -19.70 15.61 -29.97
N ALA A 28 -20.10 15.78 -28.71
CA ALA A 28 -21.37 16.42 -28.32
C ALA A 28 -22.66 15.74 -28.82
N PHE A 29 -22.94 14.54 -28.32
CA PHE A 29 -24.25 14.31 -27.73
C PHE A 29 -24.07 13.73 -26.32
N CYS A 30 -24.07 14.63 -25.34
CA CYS A 30 -24.16 14.25 -23.94
C CYS A 30 -25.42 13.39 -23.79
N LEU A 31 -25.25 12.16 -23.28
CA LEU A 31 -26.33 11.50 -22.56
C LEU A 31 -26.64 12.37 -21.35
N LEU A 32 -27.62 13.26 -21.50
CA LEU A 32 -28.35 13.82 -20.37
C LEU A 32 -29.11 12.67 -19.70
N SER A 33 -28.40 11.88 -18.90
CA SER A 33 -28.94 11.62 -17.58
C SER A 33 -28.81 12.93 -16.81
N THR A 34 -29.85 13.76 -16.86
CA THR A 34 -30.20 14.61 -15.71
C THR A 34 -30.55 13.66 -14.58
N THR A 35 -29.52 13.08 -13.95
CA THR A 35 -29.67 12.49 -12.64
C THR A 35 -30.08 13.62 -11.73
N LEU A 36 -31.37 13.70 -11.41
CA LEU A 36 -31.83 14.49 -10.27
C LEU A 36 -30.98 14.03 -9.08
N LEU A 37 -30.07 14.88 -8.63
CA LEU A 37 -29.51 14.77 -7.28
C LEU A 37 -30.59 15.25 -6.31
N VAL A 38 -31.64 14.43 -6.19
CA VAL A 38 -32.38 14.26 -4.93
C VAL A 38 -31.36 13.81 -3.91
N ALA A 39 -31.35 14.39 -2.72
CA ALA A 39 -30.41 14.12 -1.64
C ALA A 39 -30.06 12.62 -1.52
N GLN A 40 -28.90 12.24 -2.04
CA GLN A 40 -28.56 10.84 -2.23
C GLN A 40 -27.99 10.25 -0.95
N ASN A 41 -28.48 9.06 -0.64
CA ASN A 41 -27.88 8.12 0.29
C ASN A 41 -26.40 7.90 -0.08
N VAL A 42 -25.47 8.30 0.80
CA VAL A 42 -24.03 8.23 0.51
C VAL A 42 -23.42 6.95 1.05
N SER A 43 -23.00 6.08 0.13
CA SER A 43 -22.15 4.94 0.46
C SER A 43 -20.88 5.41 1.16
N SER A 44 -20.75 5.02 2.41
CA SER A 44 -19.69 5.42 3.32
C SER A 44 -19.02 4.17 3.87
N SER A 45 -17.75 4.27 4.25
CA SER A 45 -17.04 3.12 4.82
C SER A 45 -15.94 3.52 5.78
N ALA A 46 -15.71 2.69 6.79
CA ALA A 46 -14.55 2.74 7.65
C ALA A 46 -13.82 1.40 7.54
N ILE A 47 -12.54 1.46 7.18
CA ILE A 47 -11.67 0.30 6.99
C ILE A 47 -10.52 0.41 7.99
N TRP A 48 -10.40 -0.57 8.87
CA TRP A 48 -9.19 -0.79 9.64
C TRP A 48 -8.40 -1.91 8.92
N PRO A 49 -7.25 -1.59 8.29
CA PRO A 49 -6.46 -2.61 7.60
C PRO A 49 -5.99 -3.69 8.56
N GLU A 50 -5.64 -3.30 9.81
CA GLU A 50 -5.09 -4.18 10.84
C GLU A 50 -3.94 -5.05 10.27
N SER A 51 -3.07 -4.42 9.48
CA SER A 51 -2.10 -5.07 8.60
C SER A 51 -0.66 -4.58 8.84
N SER A 52 -0.27 -4.44 10.11
CA SER A 52 1.10 -4.18 10.55
C SER A 52 1.21 -4.43 12.05
N THR A 53 2.21 -3.83 12.71
CA THR A 53 2.36 -3.78 14.17
C THR A 53 1.85 -2.46 14.79
N THR A 54 1.38 -1.52 13.96
CA THR A 54 1.06 -0.13 14.34
C THR A 54 -0.28 0.38 13.77
N ALA A 55 -0.88 -0.31 12.80
CA ALA A 55 -2.08 0.13 12.08
C ALA A 55 -3.34 0.08 12.96
N ARG A 56 -3.64 1.19 13.66
CA ARG A 56 -4.82 1.36 14.54
C ARG A 56 -5.87 2.34 14.02
N GLN A 57 -5.51 3.21 13.08
CA GLN A 57 -6.40 4.26 12.57
C GLN A 57 -7.30 3.71 11.47
N ALA A 58 -8.58 4.10 11.52
CA ALA A 58 -9.52 3.85 10.45
C ALA A 58 -9.19 4.69 9.21
N GLN A 59 -9.21 4.08 8.04
CA GLN A 59 -9.33 4.77 6.75
C GLN A 59 -10.82 4.96 6.47
N VAL A 60 -11.28 6.21 6.43
CA VAL A 60 -12.72 6.53 6.33
C VAL A 60 -13.02 7.23 5.01
N SER A 61 -14.16 6.90 4.39
CA SER A 61 -14.70 7.59 3.22
C SER A 61 -16.20 7.82 3.36
N GLY A 62 -16.70 8.91 2.76
CA GLY A 62 -18.10 9.32 2.81
C GLY A 62 -18.48 10.13 4.06
N GLN A 63 -19.72 9.98 4.52
CA GLN A 63 -20.31 10.83 5.57
C GLN A 63 -20.39 10.17 6.96
N ILE A 64 -19.48 9.23 7.22
CA ILE A 64 -19.23 8.70 8.56
C ILE A 64 -17.85 9.14 9.06
N GLN A 65 -17.65 8.99 10.36
CA GLN A 65 -16.38 9.12 11.07
C GLN A 65 -16.14 7.84 11.87
N ALA A 66 -14.89 7.57 12.24
CA ALA A 66 -14.52 6.34 12.91
C ALA A 66 -13.41 6.57 13.94
N ASP A 67 -13.54 5.93 15.10
CA ASP A 67 -12.51 5.99 16.13
C ASP A 67 -11.33 5.05 15.76
N SER A 68 -10.14 5.30 16.32
CA SER A 68 -9.06 4.29 16.24
C SER A 68 -9.43 3.03 17.02
N LEU A 69 -8.83 1.88 16.67
CA LEU A 69 -9.01 0.61 17.38
C LEU A 69 -8.87 0.79 18.90
N TYR A 70 -9.97 0.58 19.61
CA TYR A 70 -10.02 0.57 21.07
C TYR A 70 -9.76 -0.84 21.60
N LEU A 71 -8.97 -0.93 22.67
CA LEU A 71 -8.65 -2.16 23.38
C LEU A 71 -9.01 -1.93 24.85
N THR A 72 -9.65 -2.90 25.51
CA THR A 72 -9.72 -2.84 26.97
C THR A 72 -8.32 -2.97 27.58
N LYS A 73 -8.13 -2.45 28.79
CA LYS A 73 -6.82 -2.34 29.48
C LYS A 73 -6.01 -3.66 29.54
N ASP A 74 -6.70 -4.79 29.47
CA ASP A 74 -6.12 -6.12 29.60
C ASP A 74 -5.59 -6.66 28.25
N LEU A 75 -6.03 -6.08 27.12
CA LEU A 75 -5.58 -6.41 25.77
C LEU A 75 -4.46 -5.49 25.28
N LEU A 76 -3.45 -6.09 24.65
CA LEU A 76 -2.29 -5.42 24.09
C LEU A 76 -2.03 -5.89 22.64
N ILE A 77 -1.57 -4.96 21.81
CA ILE A 77 -0.98 -5.28 20.51
C ILE A 77 0.39 -5.93 20.74
N ASN A 78 0.64 -7.01 20.02
CA ASN A 78 1.96 -7.64 19.94
C ASN A 78 2.72 -7.08 18.73
N GLY A 79 4.01 -6.79 18.89
CA GLY A 79 4.88 -6.23 17.86
C GLY A 79 5.28 -7.20 16.73
N TYR A 80 4.43 -8.18 16.44
CA TYR A 80 4.59 -9.16 15.36
C TYR A 80 3.24 -9.40 14.68
N THR A 81 3.25 -9.76 13.40
CA THR A 81 2.04 -9.99 12.60
C THR A 81 1.62 -11.46 12.57
N GLY A 82 0.31 -11.72 12.51
CA GLY A 82 -0.29 -13.06 12.44
C GLY A 82 -0.44 -13.55 10.99
N PRO A 83 -1.32 -14.54 10.75
CA PRO A 83 -1.63 -15.03 9.41
C PRO A 83 -1.99 -13.88 8.46
N SER A 84 -1.54 -13.96 7.20
CA SER A 84 -1.75 -12.91 6.18
C SER A 84 -1.24 -11.52 6.58
N SER A 85 -0.27 -11.41 7.48
CA SER A 85 0.22 -10.16 8.07
C SER A 85 -0.80 -9.40 8.92
N SER A 86 -1.74 -10.10 9.55
CA SER A 86 -2.74 -9.53 10.46
C SER A 86 -2.13 -8.90 11.71
N GLN A 87 -2.85 -7.97 12.34
CA GLN A 87 -2.51 -7.47 13.66
C GLN A 87 -2.66 -8.61 14.68
N ARG A 88 -1.66 -8.85 15.53
CA ARG A 88 -1.79 -9.75 16.70
C ARG A 88 -2.25 -8.95 17.92
N ILE A 89 -3.33 -9.41 18.56
CA ILE A 89 -3.82 -8.89 19.85
C ILE A 89 -3.78 -10.04 20.86
N LYS A 90 -3.27 -9.80 22.07
CA LYS A 90 -3.26 -10.76 23.19
C LYS A 90 -3.78 -10.13 24.46
N MET A 91 -4.25 -10.95 25.39
CA MET A 91 -4.33 -10.55 26.80
C MET A 91 -2.96 -10.71 27.49
N ASN A 92 -2.72 -10.02 28.60
CA ASN A 92 -1.48 -10.18 29.39
C ASN A 92 -1.26 -11.63 29.86
N ALA A 93 -2.30 -12.26 30.41
CA ALA A 93 -2.36 -13.68 30.71
C ALA A 93 -3.80 -14.17 30.52
N TRP A 94 -4.01 -15.23 29.75
CA TRP A 94 -5.35 -15.82 29.56
C TRP A 94 -5.69 -16.76 30.71
N PRO A 95 -6.85 -16.62 31.39
CA PRO A 95 -7.29 -17.60 32.38
C PRO A 95 -7.34 -19.02 31.82
N VAL A 96 -6.97 -19.99 32.65
CA VAL A 96 -7.07 -21.42 32.32
C VAL A 96 -8.54 -21.86 32.27
N ASN A 97 -8.85 -22.84 31.41
CA ASN A 97 -10.14 -23.53 31.35
C ASN A 97 -11.37 -22.60 31.20
N GLN A 98 -11.29 -21.55 30.38
CA GLN A 98 -12.43 -20.68 30.09
C GLN A 98 -13.47 -21.38 29.20
N LEU A 99 -14.63 -21.67 29.79
CA LEU A 99 -15.78 -22.23 29.06
C LEU A 99 -16.59 -21.17 28.29
N THR A 100 -16.42 -19.89 28.65
CA THR A 100 -17.15 -18.72 28.14
C THR A 100 -16.21 -17.53 27.96
N GLN A 101 -16.66 -16.51 27.22
CA GLN A 101 -15.98 -15.22 27.12
C GLN A 101 -15.89 -14.49 28.47
N ILE A 102 -15.04 -13.44 28.51
CA ILE A 102 -14.99 -12.47 29.61
C ILE A 102 -15.54 -11.13 29.08
N ASP A 103 -16.66 -10.65 29.62
CA ASP A 103 -17.36 -9.46 29.11
C ASP A 103 -16.56 -8.13 29.25
N SER A 104 -15.51 -8.10 30.07
CA SER A 104 -14.57 -6.96 30.16
C SER A 104 -13.36 -7.06 29.22
N VAL A 105 -13.24 -8.13 28.43
CA VAL A 105 -12.09 -8.38 27.54
C VAL A 105 -12.55 -8.34 26.10
N TYR A 106 -12.38 -7.19 25.47
CA TYR A 106 -12.77 -6.97 24.08
C TYR A 106 -11.89 -5.94 23.39
N PHE A 107 -11.90 -5.99 22.06
CA PHE A 107 -11.46 -4.88 21.23
C PHE A 107 -12.64 -4.37 20.40
N GLN A 108 -12.66 -3.06 20.14
CA GLN A 108 -13.82 -2.35 19.63
C GLN A 108 -13.44 -1.48 18.44
N TYR A 109 -14.28 -1.58 17.41
CA TYR A 109 -14.34 -0.68 16.28
C TYR A 109 -15.59 0.19 16.44
N THR A 110 -15.45 1.49 16.21
CA THR A 110 -16.55 2.44 16.36
C THR A 110 -16.70 3.25 15.09
N VAL A 111 -17.93 3.37 14.58
CA VAL A 111 -18.29 4.38 13.58
C VAL A 111 -19.46 5.22 14.08
N SER A 112 -19.57 6.45 13.61
CA SER A 112 -20.75 7.31 13.79
C SER A 112 -20.96 8.14 12.53
N PRO A 113 -22.18 8.63 12.25
CA PRO A 113 -22.35 9.58 11.17
C PRO A 113 -21.61 10.89 11.50
N LYS A 114 -21.32 11.67 10.45
CA LYS A 114 -20.94 13.09 10.60
C LYS A 114 -22.18 13.93 10.91
N THR A 115 -21.96 15.18 11.34
CA THR A 115 -23.02 16.16 11.59
C THR A 115 -23.97 16.29 10.39
N SER A 116 -25.26 16.41 10.66
CA SER A 116 -26.36 16.43 9.68
C SER A 116 -26.59 15.13 8.89
N TYR A 117 -26.11 13.97 9.37
CA TYR A 117 -26.40 12.66 8.80
C TYR A 117 -26.89 11.67 9.86
N ASN A 118 -27.84 10.83 9.47
CA ASN A 118 -28.00 9.50 10.04
C ASN A 118 -27.15 8.52 9.21
N MET A 119 -26.95 7.29 9.67
CA MET A 119 -26.39 6.22 8.85
C MET A 119 -27.12 4.90 9.08
N ILE A 120 -27.23 4.09 8.03
CA ILE A 120 -27.67 2.69 8.10
C ILE A 120 -26.43 1.84 7.94
N VAL A 121 -26.10 1.00 8.93
CA VAL A 121 -24.93 0.11 8.83
C VAL A 121 -25.31 -1.12 8.00
N ASP A 122 -25.03 -1.06 6.70
CA ASP A 122 -25.45 -2.06 5.71
C ASP A 122 -24.69 -3.38 5.86
N SER A 123 -23.36 -3.31 6.01
CA SER A 123 -22.51 -4.50 6.05
C SER A 123 -21.29 -4.33 6.95
N LEU A 124 -21.04 -5.37 7.73
CA LEU A 124 -19.84 -5.54 8.53
C LEU A 124 -19.05 -6.72 7.96
N VAL A 125 -17.76 -6.50 7.69
CA VAL A 125 -16.82 -7.51 7.21
C VAL A 125 -15.60 -7.54 8.12
N LEU A 126 -15.13 -8.73 8.48
CA LEU A 126 -13.94 -8.93 9.32
C LEU A 126 -13.22 -10.19 8.85
N SER A 127 -11.93 -10.12 8.55
CA SER A 127 -11.09 -11.32 8.45
C SER A 127 -10.57 -11.66 9.85
N LEU A 128 -10.84 -12.86 10.35
CA LEU A 128 -10.47 -13.27 11.70
C LEU A 128 -9.76 -14.62 11.72
N GLY A 129 -8.70 -14.70 12.51
CA GLY A 129 -7.99 -15.95 12.80
C GLY A 129 -7.32 -15.89 14.17
N ALA A 130 -6.41 -16.82 14.41
CA ALA A 130 -5.58 -16.91 15.60
C ALA A 130 -4.11 -17.12 15.25
N ASN A 131 -3.24 -17.00 16.25
CA ASN A 131 -1.84 -17.40 16.13
C ASN A 131 -1.40 -18.13 17.41
N SER A 132 -0.49 -19.10 17.27
CA SER A 132 0.16 -19.85 18.36
C SER A 132 -0.75 -20.75 19.22
N THR A 133 -2.01 -20.95 18.84
CA THR A 133 -2.97 -21.88 19.47
C THR A 133 -4.10 -22.17 18.48
N GLN A 134 -4.76 -23.31 18.64
CA GLN A 134 -5.95 -23.73 17.86
C GLN A 134 -7.24 -23.62 18.68
N ASP A 135 -7.14 -23.12 19.92
CA ASP A 135 -8.18 -23.14 20.95
C ASP A 135 -8.79 -21.74 21.18
N MET A 136 -8.33 -20.74 20.41
CA MET A 136 -8.90 -19.40 20.40
C MET A 136 -10.32 -19.45 19.83
N MET A 137 -11.25 -18.79 20.51
CA MET A 137 -12.60 -18.52 20.05
C MET A 137 -12.87 -17.03 20.14
N ALA A 138 -13.93 -16.58 19.47
CA ALA A 138 -14.43 -15.22 19.65
C ALA A 138 -15.96 -15.21 19.60
N ASN A 139 -16.54 -14.15 20.15
CA ASN A 139 -17.92 -13.78 19.93
C ASN A 139 -17.90 -12.34 19.47
N LEU A 140 -18.73 -12.08 18.48
CA LEU A 140 -18.80 -10.82 17.78
C LEU A 140 -20.16 -10.23 18.12
N TYR A 141 -20.19 -9.00 18.63
CA TYR A 141 -21.44 -8.31 18.93
C TYR A 141 -21.40 -6.88 18.39
N TYR A 142 -22.56 -6.36 17.99
CA TYR A 142 -22.74 -4.94 17.74
C TYR A 142 -23.85 -4.33 18.60
N SER A 143 -23.76 -3.02 18.81
CA SER A 143 -24.75 -2.24 19.56
C SER A 143 -24.69 -0.74 19.20
N LYS A 144 -25.75 -0.01 19.55
CA LYS A 144 -25.73 1.46 19.68
C LYS A 144 -25.48 1.94 21.12
N ASP A 145 -25.68 1.05 22.08
CA ASP A 145 -25.50 1.29 23.51
C ASP A 145 -24.01 1.04 23.88
N PRO A 146 -23.28 2.05 24.39
CA PRO A 146 -21.86 1.92 24.74
C PRO A 146 -21.60 0.92 25.88
N THR A 147 -22.62 0.61 26.70
CA THR A 147 -22.50 -0.39 27.78
C THR A 147 -22.61 -1.82 27.27
N PHE A 148 -23.20 -2.03 26.09
CA PHE A 148 -23.56 -3.35 25.54
C PHE A 148 -24.54 -4.15 26.43
N ALA A 149 -25.36 -3.46 27.22
CA ALA A 149 -26.51 -4.08 27.90
C ALA A 149 -27.54 -4.58 26.87
N THR A 150 -27.74 -3.82 25.80
CA THR A 150 -28.45 -4.28 24.60
C THR A 150 -27.44 -4.59 23.49
N LYS A 151 -27.24 -5.85 23.11
CA LYS A 151 -26.24 -6.26 22.10
C LYS A 151 -26.77 -7.35 21.18
N THR A 152 -26.52 -7.22 19.88
CA THR A 152 -26.88 -8.24 18.88
C THR A 152 -25.65 -9.07 18.55
N LYS A 153 -25.77 -10.41 18.58
CA LYS A 153 -24.69 -11.33 18.22
C LYS A 153 -24.56 -11.43 16.70
N VAL A 154 -23.33 -11.37 16.21
CA VAL A 154 -22.98 -11.72 14.84
C VAL A 154 -22.70 -13.22 14.81
N GLU A 155 -23.60 -13.98 14.20
CA GLU A 155 -23.35 -15.39 13.92
C GLU A 155 -22.35 -15.53 12.76
N TYR A 156 -21.41 -16.45 12.93
CA TYR A 156 -20.37 -16.73 11.94
C TYR A 156 -19.86 -18.16 12.08
N THR A 157 -19.23 -18.67 11.03
CA THR A 157 -18.54 -19.97 11.04
C THR A 157 -17.14 -19.81 10.48
N THR A 158 -16.16 -20.42 11.16
CA THR A 158 -14.79 -20.56 10.66
C THR A 158 -14.63 -21.82 9.80
N SER A 159 -13.48 -21.95 9.17
CA SER A 159 -13.10 -23.16 8.42
C SER A 159 -12.56 -24.29 9.31
N VAL A 160 -12.71 -24.20 10.63
CA VAL A 160 -12.16 -25.18 11.59
C VAL A 160 -13.22 -26.24 11.94
N ALA A 161 -12.87 -27.51 11.79
CA ALA A 161 -13.73 -28.65 12.15
C ALA A 161 -14.00 -28.75 13.67
N ALA A 162 -15.01 -29.55 14.05
CA ALA A 162 -15.41 -29.76 15.45
C ALA A 162 -14.29 -30.36 16.31
N ARG A 163 -14.16 -29.89 17.55
CA ARG A 163 -13.07 -30.24 18.49
C ARG A 163 -13.53 -30.08 19.95
N LEU A 164 -12.94 -30.83 20.88
CA LEU A 164 -13.09 -30.65 22.34
C LEU A 164 -14.55 -30.52 22.83
N GLY A 165 -15.49 -31.25 22.25
CA GLY A 165 -16.92 -31.18 22.62
C GLY A 165 -17.65 -29.91 22.15
N LYS A 166 -17.01 -29.06 21.32
CA LYS A 166 -17.63 -27.91 20.65
C LYS A 166 -17.89 -28.23 19.16
N PRO A 167 -18.94 -27.64 18.55
CA PRO A 167 -19.25 -27.85 17.14
C PRO A 167 -18.19 -27.22 16.22
N ALA A 168 -18.24 -27.60 14.93
CA ALA A 168 -17.40 -26.99 13.90
C ALA A 168 -17.71 -25.50 13.72
N GLY A 169 -16.72 -24.73 13.28
CA GLY A 169 -16.87 -23.31 12.95
C GLY A 169 -16.73 -22.32 14.12
N VAL A 170 -16.51 -22.78 15.36
CA VAL A 170 -16.40 -21.89 16.54
C VAL A 170 -14.94 -21.46 16.81
N PHE A 171 -13.97 -22.34 16.55
CA PHE A 171 -12.55 -22.08 16.75
C PHE A 171 -11.94 -21.23 15.64
N LEU A 172 -11.11 -20.26 15.99
CA LEU A 172 -10.40 -19.41 15.03
C LEU A 172 -9.27 -20.18 14.35
N ASN A 173 -9.13 -20.02 13.04
CA ASN A 173 -8.10 -20.72 12.27
C ASN A 173 -6.70 -20.16 12.60
N SER A 174 -5.76 -21.05 12.94
CA SER A 174 -4.41 -20.67 13.39
C SER A 174 -3.39 -20.44 12.27
N SER A 175 -3.75 -20.66 11.00
CA SER A 175 -2.84 -20.62 9.84
C SER A 175 -3.30 -19.72 8.70
N LYS A 176 -4.57 -19.31 8.70
CA LYS A 176 -5.17 -18.35 7.77
C LYS A 176 -6.27 -17.55 8.48
N LEU A 177 -6.77 -16.51 7.82
CA LEU A 177 -7.94 -15.77 8.28
C LEU A 177 -9.18 -16.25 7.55
N ASP A 178 -10.28 -16.45 8.28
CA ASP A 178 -11.60 -16.67 7.68
C ASP A 178 -12.32 -15.32 7.56
N THR A 179 -12.93 -15.05 6.40
CA THR A 179 -13.64 -13.78 6.16
C THR A 179 -15.09 -13.90 6.58
N LEU A 180 -15.43 -13.19 7.64
CA LEU A 180 -16.74 -13.14 8.27
C LEU A 180 -17.53 -11.95 7.71
N ARG A 181 -18.84 -12.11 7.54
CA ARG A 181 -19.74 -11.07 7.03
C ARG A 181 -21.03 -11.05 7.81
N SER A 182 -21.53 -9.85 8.08
CA SER A 182 -22.85 -9.60 8.65
C SER A 182 -23.52 -8.45 7.90
N LEU A 183 -24.85 -8.40 7.97
CA LEU A 183 -25.67 -7.33 7.40
C LEU A 183 -26.51 -6.73 8.55
N PRO A 184 -25.95 -5.83 9.38
CA PRO A 184 -26.64 -5.34 10.57
C PRO A 184 -27.95 -4.60 10.25
N ASN A 185 -28.02 -3.95 9.09
CA ASN A 185 -29.11 -3.09 8.62
C ASN A 185 -29.63 -2.13 9.71
N LEU A 186 -28.69 -1.58 10.50
CA LEU A 186 -29.00 -0.87 11.74
C LEU A 186 -28.92 0.64 11.53
N GLN A 187 -30.04 1.34 11.73
CA GLN A 187 -30.07 2.80 11.71
C GLN A 187 -29.47 3.38 13.00
N VAL A 188 -28.50 4.27 12.80
CA VAL A 188 -27.78 5.03 13.81
C VAL A 188 -27.93 6.51 13.47
N ASN A 189 -28.54 7.26 14.38
CA ASN A 189 -28.89 8.66 14.14
C ASN A 189 -27.69 9.58 14.40
N GLU A 190 -27.80 10.85 14.01
CA GLU A 190 -26.84 11.87 14.41
C GLU A 190 -26.64 11.90 15.94
N GLY A 191 -25.38 11.95 16.38
CA GLY A 191 -25.00 11.90 17.80
C GLY A 191 -24.93 10.48 18.39
N GLU A 192 -25.56 9.48 17.79
CA GLU A 192 -25.37 8.07 18.17
C GLU A 192 -24.07 7.49 17.57
N LYS A 193 -23.63 6.34 18.09
CA LYS A 193 -22.51 5.57 17.54
C LYS A 193 -22.94 4.12 17.26
N PHE A 194 -22.33 3.50 16.26
CA PHE A 194 -22.30 2.05 16.08
C PHE A 194 -21.01 1.51 16.69
N TYR A 195 -21.16 0.57 17.62
CA TYR A 195 -20.05 -0.13 18.22
C TYR A 195 -20.04 -1.57 17.73
N PHE A 196 -18.90 -2.05 17.26
CA PHE A 196 -18.64 -3.45 16.98
C PHE A 196 -17.53 -3.95 17.90
N ARG A 197 -17.84 -4.93 18.76
CA ARG A 197 -16.90 -5.56 19.69
C ARG A 197 -16.62 -6.99 19.32
N VAL A 198 -15.34 -7.35 19.34
CA VAL A 198 -14.86 -8.72 19.30
C VAL A 198 -14.39 -9.10 20.70
N TYR A 199 -14.96 -10.16 21.24
CA TYR A 199 -14.65 -10.73 22.54
C TYR A 199 -13.83 -12.01 22.33
N PRO A 200 -12.50 -11.96 22.32
CA PRO A 200 -11.65 -13.14 22.21
C PRO A 200 -11.54 -13.89 23.55
N TRP A 201 -11.51 -15.22 23.51
CA TRP A 201 -11.08 -16.07 24.65
C TRP A 201 -10.45 -17.38 24.16
N VAL A 202 -10.06 -18.26 25.09
CA VAL A 202 -9.32 -19.49 24.84
C VAL A 202 -9.96 -20.68 25.55
N ASP A 203 -10.39 -21.70 24.81
CA ASP A 203 -10.95 -22.93 25.36
C ASP A 203 -9.85 -23.94 25.75
N SER A 204 -9.22 -23.71 26.90
CA SER A 204 -8.26 -24.62 27.55
C SER A 204 -7.00 -25.01 26.73
N SER A 205 -5.85 -24.50 27.18
CA SER A 205 -4.62 -25.31 27.20
C SER A 205 -3.69 -24.74 28.27
N THR A 206 -2.87 -25.60 28.88
CA THR A 206 -2.12 -25.38 30.13
C THR A 206 -1.11 -24.22 30.14
N SER A 207 -0.90 -23.54 29.01
CA SER A 207 -0.14 -22.30 28.91
C SER A 207 -1.06 -21.08 28.81
N VAL A 208 -0.80 -20.07 29.65
CA VAL A 208 -1.54 -18.79 29.67
C VAL A 208 -0.91 -17.71 28.78
N SER A 209 0.27 -17.98 28.21
CA SER A 209 1.08 -17.01 27.46
C SER A 209 1.09 -17.31 25.95
N GLY A 210 1.37 -16.28 25.15
CA GLY A 210 1.63 -16.43 23.71
C GLY A 210 0.42 -16.79 22.85
N LYS A 211 -0.82 -16.55 23.29
CA LYS A 211 -2.05 -16.82 22.51
C LYS A 211 -2.63 -15.52 21.96
N TYR A 212 -2.93 -15.49 20.66
CA TYR A 212 -3.31 -14.26 19.94
C TYR A 212 -4.59 -14.43 19.12
N VAL A 213 -5.47 -13.44 19.19
CA VAL A 213 -6.50 -13.19 18.16
C VAL A 213 -5.90 -12.32 17.06
N CYS A 214 -6.30 -12.60 15.83
CA CYS A 214 -5.72 -12.02 14.61
C CYS A 214 -6.81 -11.42 13.72
N PRO A 215 -7.30 -10.19 14.00
CA PRO A 215 -8.14 -9.46 13.06
C PRO A 215 -7.32 -8.91 11.88
N GLN A 216 -7.94 -8.85 10.71
CA GLN A 216 -7.47 -8.08 9.56
C GLN A 216 -8.67 -7.54 8.77
N ASN A 217 -8.46 -6.47 7.99
CA ASN A 217 -9.43 -5.97 7.01
C ASN A 217 -10.84 -5.79 7.61
N VAL A 218 -10.94 -5.11 8.75
CA VAL A 218 -12.24 -4.83 9.37
C VAL A 218 -12.88 -3.70 8.60
N LYS A 219 -14.05 -3.94 8.00
CA LYS A 219 -14.75 -2.97 7.16
C LYS A 219 -16.17 -2.83 7.65
N ILE A 220 -16.56 -1.61 7.99
CA ILE A 220 -17.94 -1.24 8.25
C ILE A 220 -18.38 -0.38 7.08
N TYR A 221 -19.30 -0.90 6.29
CA TYR A 221 -19.99 -0.20 5.22
C TYR A 221 -21.32 0.32 5.75
N ALA A 222 -21.60 1.57 5.45
CA ALA A 222 -22.82 2.23 5.89
C ALA A 222 -23.34 3.20 4.82
N THR A 223 -24.66 3.30 4.73
CA THR A 223 -25.35 4.26 3.89
C THR A 223 -25.71 5.46 4.74
N ALA A 224 -25.00 6.57 4.55
CA ALA A 224 -25.29 7.81 5.25
C ALA A 224 -26.51 8.51 4.61
N VAL A 225 -27.51 8.80 5.42
CA VAL A 225 -28.78 9.40 5.04
C VAL A 225 -28.80 10.85 5.53
N PRO A 226 -28.83 11.86 4.65
CA PRO A 226 -28.80 13.26 5.06
C PRO A 226 -30.05 13.65 5.86
N ILE A 227 -29.85 14.41 6.94
CA ILE A 227 -30.91 15.02 7.73
C ILE A 227 -31.32 16.35 7.08
N PRO A 228 -32.62 16.63 6.89
CA PRO A 228 -33.06 17.94 6.42
C PRO A 228 -32.68 19.06 7.41
N ILE A 229 -31.92 20.04 6.94
CA ILE A 229 -31.52 21.24 7.69
C ILE A 229 -32.45 22.38 7.28
N SER A 230 -32.96 23.16 8.24
CA SER A 230 -33.72 24.39 7.95
C SER A 230 -32.88 25.37 7.12
N ALA A 231 -33.47 25.91 6.05
CA ALA A 231 -32.79 26.75 5.08
C ALA A 231 -33.68 27.91 4.64
N SER A 232 -33.06 29.06 4.33
CA SER A 232 -33.77 30.25 3.87
C SER A 232 -32.93 31.20 3.03
N ALA A 233 -33.58 31.91 2.10
CA ALA A 233 -33.04 33.07 1.39
C ALA A 233 -33.90 34.28 1.70
N LEU A 234 -33.31 35.31 2.32
CA LEU A 234 -33.95 36.57 2.67
C LEU A 234 -33.36 37.71 1.83
N TRP A 235 -34.18 38.30 0.98
CA TRP A 235 -33.89 39.57 0.33
C TRP A 235 -34.46 40.70 1.21
N LEU A 236 -33.59 41.48 1.84
CA LEU A 236 -33.98 42.72 2.52
C LEU A 236 -33.73 43.89 1.55
N LEU A 237 -34.80 44.55 1.12
CA LEU A 237 -34.78 45.41 -0.05
C LEU A 237 -34.61 46.89 0.29
N HIS A 238 -33.86 47.22 1.36
CA HIS A 238 -33.65 48.60 1.82
C HIS A 238 -32.51 49.34 1.12
N THR A 239 -31.63 48.64 0.38
CA THR A 239 -30.44 49.22 -0.25
C THR A 239 -30.26 48.78 -1.70
N LYS A 240 -29.48 49.55 -2.47
CA LYS A 240 -29.17 49.28 -3.89
C LYS A 240 -28.53 47.91 -4.13
N SER A 241 -27.87 47.33 -3.13
CA SER A 241 -27.39 45.95 -3.17
C SER A 241 -28.46 45.03 -2.59
N ALA A 242 -29.46 44.69 -3.41
CA ALA A 242 -30.53 43.72 -3.10
C ALA A 242 -30.02 42.26 -3.09
N ALA A 243 -28.91 42.03 -2.40
CA ALA A 243 -28.26 40.74 -2.25
C ALA A 243 -28.95 39.93 -1.14
N PRO A 244 -29.27 38.65 -1.38
CA PRO A 244 -29.91 37.81 -0.38
C PRO A 244 -28.95 37.39 0.74
N THR A 245 -29.45 37.46 1.98
CA THR A 245 -28.86 36.73 3.10
C THR A 245 -29.37 35.29 3.07
N VAL A 246 -28.47 34.32 2.96
CA VAL A 246 -28.83 32.89 2.86
C VAL A 246 -28.43 32.10 4.12
N SER A 247 -29.21 31.08 4.45
CA SER A 247 -28.94 30.09 5.49
C SER A 247 -29.18 28.66 4.97
N GLY A 248 -28.45 27.68 5.51
CA GLY A 248 -28.65 26.25 5.21
C GLY A 248 -28.34 25.83 3.77
N LEU A 249 -27.05 25.81 3.36
CA LEU A 249 -26.59 25.26 2.06
C LEU A 249 -27.33 25.78 0.82
N LEU A 250 -27.67 27.07 0.78
CA LEU A 250 -28.30 27.73 -0.35
C LEU A 250 -27.35 28.61 -1.17
N THR A 251 -27.74 28.84 -2.41
CA THR A 251 -27.34 29.96 -3.26
C THR A 251 -28.60 30.72 -3.65
N ALA A 252 -28.49 32.04 -3.80
CA ALA A 252 -29.62 32.86 -4.23
C ALA A 252 -29.10 34.06 -5.03
N ASP A 253 -29.84 34.43 -6.07
CA ASP A 253 -29.45 35.54 -6.96
C ASP A 253 -29.99 36.87 -6.40
N ASN A 254 -29.37 37.98 -6.80
CA ASN A 254 -29.97 39.30 -6.61
C ASN A 254 -31.34 39.37 -7.30
N MET A 255 -32.25 40.20 -6.77
CA MET A 255 -33.54 40.50 -7.41
C MET A 255 -33.33 40.98 -8.86
N ASN A 256 -34.04 40.38 -9.82
CA ASN A 256 -33.97 40.71 -11.24
C ASN A 256 -35.34 41.19 -11.79
N PHE A 257 -35.34 41.89 -12.92
CA PHE A 257 -36.54 42.33 -13.65
C PHE A 257 -36.49 41.84 -15.11
N ASP A 258 -37.62 41.73 -15.80
CA ASP A 258 -37.70 41.28 -17.22
C ASP A 258 -37.15 42.30 -18.24
N GLY A 259 -36.54 43.39 -17.79
CA GLY A 259 -35.75 44.29 -18.64
C GLY A 259 -36.52 45.26 -19.54
N THR A 260 -37.84 45.13 -19.75
CA THR A 260 -38.61 46.09 -20.58
C THR A 260 -39.65 46.90 -19.82
N ASP A 261 -40.55 46.25 -19.06
CA ASP A 261 -41.82 46.85 -18.63
C ASP A 261 -41.92 47.21 -17.13
N LEU A 262 -41.13 46.56 -16.28
CA LEU A 262 -41.01 46.84 -14.84
C LEU A 262 -39.57 47.23 -14.51
N TYR A 263 -39.39 48.23 -13.66
CA TYR A 263 -38.08 48.58 -13.13
C TYR A 263 -38.18 49.10 -11.69
N ASN A 264 -37.03 49.12 -11.02
CA ASN A 264 -36.89 49.69 -9.69
C ASN A 264 -36.71 51.22 -9.78
N TYR A 265 -37.71 51.98 -9.32
CA TYR A 265 -37.69 53.43 -9.21
C TYR A 265 -36.67 53.94 -8.20
N GLY A 266 -36.45 53.18 -7.13
CA GLY A 266 -35.51 53.52 -6.08
C GLY A 266 -35.77 52.74 -4.79
N TYR A 267 -34.92 52.99 -3.82
CA TYR A 267 -34.97 52.32 -2.52
C TYR A 267 -35.51 53.27 -1.44
N SER A 268 -36.05 52.69 -0.39
CA SER A 268 -36.59 53.36 0.78
C SER A 268 -36.13 52.58 2.02
N ALA A 269 -35.60 53.28 3.02
CA ALA A 269 -35.17 52.67 4.28
C ALA A 269 -36.35 52.24 5.17
N THR A 270 -37.58 52.63 4.83
CA THR A 270 -38.80 52.31 5.59
C THR A 270 -39.76 51.39 4.84
N THR A 271 -39.66 51.31 3.50
CA THR A 271 -40.62 50.57 2.65
C THR A 271 -39.96 49.67 1.60
N GLY A 272 -38.64 49.73 1.43
CA GLY A 272 -37.87 48.82 0.57
C GLY A 272 -37.72 49.25 -0.89
N ALA A 273 -37.75 48.28 -1.80
CA ALA A 273 -37.58 48.51 -3.24
C ALA A 273 -38.92 48.91 -3.86
N ARG A 274 -38.90 49.98 -4.66
CA ARG A 274 -40.12 50.63 -5.15
C ARG A 274 -40.24 50.40 -6.63
N TRP A 275 -41.18 49.55 -7.04
CA TRP A 275 -41.31 49.09 -8.41
C TRP A 275 -42.37 49.90 -9.16
N THR A 276 -42.10 50.19 -10.44
CA THR A 276 -43.06 50.89 -11.29
C THR A 276 -42.87 50.56 -12.76
N THR A 277 -43.85 50.95 -13.57
CA THR A 277 -43.89 50.70 -15.02
C THR A 277 -42.98 51.64 -15.79
N THR A 278 -42.41 51.15 -16.90
CA THR A 278 -41.79 51.97 -17.95
C THR A 278 -42.79 52.34 -19.06
N LEU A 279 -43.80 51.49 -19.30
CA LEU A 279 -44.81 51.63 -20.36
C LEU A 279 -46.24 51.78 -19.77
N PRO A 280 -47.12 52.58 -20.40
CA PRO A 280 -46.91 53.35 -21.63
C PRO A 280 -45.99 54.58 -21.44
N SER A 281 -45.77 55.01 -20.20
CA SER A 281 -44.70 55.94 -19.83
C SER A 281 -44.26 55.70 -18.39
N LYS A 282 -43.09 56.21 -18.02
CA LYS A 282 -42.46 55.98 -16.71
C LYS A 282 -43.38 56.38 -15.56
N GLY A 283 -43.86 55.41 -14.79
CA GLY A 283 -44.76 55.60 -13.66
C GLY A 283 -46.25 55.62 -13.99
N ALA A 284 -46.63 55.64 -15.27
CA ALA A 284 -48.02 55.56 -15.70
C ALA A 284 -48.43 54.09 -15.86
N TRP A 285 -49.55 53.70 -15.25
CA TRP A 285 -50.03 52.32 -15.26
C TRP A 285 -51.26 52.20 -16.18
N PRO A 286 -51.27 51.24 -17.12
CA PRO A 286 -52.47 50.95 -17.91
C PRO A 286 -53.59 50.33 -17.05
N ALA A 287 -54.81 50.32 -17.58
CA ALA A 287 -55.91 49.54 -17.00
C ALA A 287 -55.77 48.07 -17.44
N GLU A 288 -55.65 47.16 -16.50
CA GLU A 288 -55.40 45.75 -16.74
C GLU A 288 -56.37 44.90 -15.91
N THR A 289 -57.14 44.02 -16.57
CA THR A 289 -58.07 43.09 -15.89
C THR A 289 -57.39 41.84 -15.36
N ALA A 290 -56.13 41.59 -15.75
CA ALA A 290 -55.31 40.46 -15.33
C ALA A 290 -53.81 40.85 -15.37
N PRO A 291 -52.92 40.10 -14.71
CA PRO A 291 -51.49 40.38 -14.71
C PRO A 291 -50.84 40.31 -16.10
N ASN A 292 -49.97 41.28 -16.41
CA ASN A 292 -49.10 41.22 -17.59
C ASN A 292 -47.87 40.32 -17.27
N PHE A 293 -47.79 39.14 -17.90
CA PHE A 293 -46.74 38.16 -17.63
C PHE A 293 -45.34 38.52 -18.17
N SER A 294 -45.19 39.61 -18.93
CA SER A 294 -43.89 40.22 -19.30
C SER A 294 -43.45 41.34 -18.34
N ARG A 295 -44.24 41.61 -17.28
CA ARG A 295 -43.95 42.64 -16.28
C ARG A 295 -43.76 42.00 -14.91
N TYR A 296 -42.53 41.65 -14.56
CA TYR A 296 -42.24 41.02 -13.27
C TYR A 296 -40.94 41.46 -12.59
N ALA A 297 -40.95 41.30 -11.26
CA ALA A 297 -39.75 41.18 -10.44
C ALA A 297 -39.55 39.70 -10.06
N GLN A 298 -38.32 39.19 -10.19
CA GLN A 298 -37.96 37.80 -9.97
C GLN A 298 -36.94 37.65 -8.84
N PHE A 299 -37.19 36.69 -7.97
CA PHE A 299 -36.28 36.18 -6.97
C PHE A 299 -35.96 34.72 -7.31
N SER A 300 -34.74 34.24 -7.06
CA SER A 300 -34.42 32.83 -7.28
C SER A 300 -33.42 32.28 -6.28
N VAL A 301 -33.68 31.06 -5.84
CA VAL A 301 -32.92 30.33 -4.82
C VAL A 301 -32.73 28.88 -5.24
N GLY A 302 -31.54 28.32 -5.05
CA GLY A 302 -31.22 26.92 -5.30
C GLY A 302 -30.26 26.38 -4.26
N PRO A 303 -30.11 25.04 -4.14
CA PRO A 303 -29.11 24.46 -3.24
C PRO A 303 -27.68 24.75 -3.73
N GLN A 304 -26.72 24.62 -2.83
CA GLN A 304 -25.30 24.49 -3.18
C GLN A 304 -25.03 23.14 -3.86
N THR A 305 -23.88 23.02 -4.55
CA THR A 305 -23.47 21.81 -5.27
C THR A 305 -23.44 20.58 -4.35
N GLY A 306 -24.24 19.58 -4.69
CA GLY A 306 -24.41 18.34 -3.91
C GLY A 306 -25.71 18.28 -3.11
N GLY A 307 -26.45 19.38 -3.00
CA GLY A 307 -27.71 19.48 -2.26
C GLY A 307 -28.98 19.47 -3.12
N THR A 308 -30.11 19.37 -2.41
CA THR A 308 -31.49 19.58 -2.85
C THR A 308 -32.14 20.58 -1.88
N PHE A 309 -32.85 21.58 -2.39
CA PHE A 309 -33.67 22.49 -1.57
C PHE A 309 -35.16 22.21 -1.79
N LYS A 310 -35.90 21.92 -0.70
CA LYS A 310 -37.35 21.87 -0.70
C LYS A 310 -37.87 23.14 -0.02
N ALA A 311 -38.38 24.09 -0.82
CA ALA A 311 -39.03 25.27 -0.31
C ALA A 311 -40.46 24.93 0.13
N THR A 312 -40.84 25.36 1.34
CA THR A 312 -42.15 25.10 1.96
C THR A 312 -42.93 26.37 2.27
N SER A 313 -42.26 27.53 2.32
CA SER A 313 -42.89 28.81 2.64
C SER A 313 -42.31 29.96 1.81
N LEU A 314 -43.20 30.86 1.41
CA LEU A 314 -42.89 32.19 0.87
C LEU A 314 -43.53 33.23 1.79
N VAL A 315 -42.71 34.13 2.32
CA VAL A 315 -43.15 35.30 3.10
C VAL A 315 -42.68 36.56 2.41
N PHE A 316 -43.51 37.60 2.30
CA PHE A 316 -43.10 38.90 1.76
C PHE A 316 -43.88 40.05 2.38
N ASN A 317 -43.27 41.23 2.41
CA ASN A 317 -43.87 42.46 2.92
C ASN A 317 -44.07 43.45 1.76
N MET A 318 -45.29 43.95 1.56
CA MET A 318 -45.57 44.96 0.52
C MET A 318 -46.64 45.99 0.88
N LEU A 319 -46.58 47.14 0.20
CA LEU A 319 -47.61 48.20 0.15
C LEU A 319 -47.64 48.89 -1.22
N TYR A 320 -48.63 49.76 -1.44
CA TYR A 320 -48.65 50.68 -2.58
C TYR A 320 -48.34 52.12 -2.16
N GLU A 321 -47.76 52.90 -3.07
CA GLU A 321 -47.85 54.36 -3.03
C GLU A 321 -48.86 54.87 -4.08
N PHE A 322 -49.72 55.80 -3.66
CA PHE A 322 -50.61 56.65 -4.48
C PHE A 322 -51.79 56.00 -5.25
N THR A 323 -52.12 54.70 -5.15
CA THR A 323 -53.41 54.16 -5.67
C THR A 323 -53.96 52.92 -4.96
N THR A 324 -55.27 52.89 -4.72
CA THR A 324 -56.01 51.74 -4.15
C THR A 324 -56.24 50.59 -5.14
N THR A 325 -55.94 50.77 -6.44
CA THR A 325 -56.31 49.82 -7.50
C THR A 325 -55.17 48.89 -7.95
N LEU A 326 -54.00 48.99 -7.31
CA LEU A 326 -52.86 48.10 -7.56
C LEU A 326 -53.11 46.70 -6.99
N ARG A 327 -52.73 45.70 -7.78
CA ARG A 327 -52.78 44.27 -7.44
C ARG A 327 -51.44 43.63 -7.79
N THR A 328 -51.11 42.55 -7.11
CA THR A 328 -49.94 41.74 -7.45
C THR A 328 -50.33 40.27 -7.47
N ALA A 329 -50.15 39.62 -8.62
CA ALA A 329 -50.20 38.17 -8.70
C ALA A 329 -48.81 37.58 -8.49
N VAL A 330 -48.73 36.48 -7.73
CA VAL A 330 -47.47 35.83 -7.38
C VAL A 330 -47.51 34.38 -7.82
N TYR A 331 -46.45 33.95 -8.51
CA TYR A 331 -46.27 32.59 -9.00
C TYR A 331 -44.87 32.09 -8.65
N TYR A 332 -44.73 30.78 -8.46
CA TYR A 332 -43.42 30.13 -8.44
C TYR A 332 -43.24 29.17 -9.62
N SER A 333 -41.99 28.87 -9.95
CA SER A 333 -41.63 27.84 -10.91
C SER A 333 -40.23 27.28 -10.63
N THR A 334 -39.96 26.06 -11.10
CA THR A 334 -38.60 25.50 -11.24
C THR A 334 -38.07 25.63 -12.66
N ASP A 335 -38.91 26.05 -13.61
CA ASP A 335 -38.58 26.37 -15.00
C ASP A 335 -38.20 27.85 -15.11
N SER A 336 -36.97 28.12 -15.53
CA SER A 336 -36.41 29.47 -15.66
C SER A 336 -37.14 30.35 -16.68
N THR A 337 -37.88 29.74 -17.62
CA THR A 337 -38.69 30.45 -18.63
C THR A 337 -40.09 30.82 -18.12
N PHE A 338 -40.55 30.23 -16.99
CA PHE A 338 -41.92 30.36 -16.47
C PHE A 338 -43.04 29.90 -17.43
N ALA A 339 -42.70 29.09 -18.45
CA ALA A 339 -43.70 28.46 -19.31
C ALA A 339 -44.61 27.55 -18.48
N THR A 340 -44.01 26.73 -17.62
CA THR A 340 -44.70 26.09 -16.49
C THR A 340 -44.57 26.96 -15.24
N LYS A 341 -45.68 27.18 -14.52
CA LYS A 341 -45.71 27.99 -13.29
C LYS A 341 -46.90 27.63 -12.41
N THR A 342 -46.73 27.73 -11.10
CA THR A 342 -47.79 27.47 -10.10
C THR A 342 -48.24 28.79 -9.49
N PHE A 343 -49.55 29.00 -9.47
CA PHE A 343 -50.19 30.15 -8.82
C PHE A 343 -50.04 30.06 -7.29
N ILE A 344 -49.72 31.18 -6.65
CA ILE A 344 -49.72 31.32 -5.19
C ILE A 344 -50.95 32.12 -4.76
N ALA A 345 -51.04 33.37 -5.24
CA ALA A 345 -52.07 34.32 -4.87
C ALA A 345 -52.18 35.47 -5.88
N ASP A 346 -53.33 36.13 -5.88
CA ASP A 346 -53.55 37.43 -6.52
C ASP A 346 -54.21 38.34 -5.49
N THR A 347 -53.44 39.32 -4.98
CA THR A 347 -53.86 40.17 -3.87
C THR A 347 -53.95 41.62 -4.29
N ALA A 348 -54.94 42.33 -3.74
CA ALA A 348 -54.89 43.77 -3.69
C ALA A 348 -53.68 44.19 -2.85
N VAL A 349 -52.89 45.13 -3.35
CA VAL A 349 -51.80 45.72 -2.58
C VAL A 349 -52.43 46.68 -1.56
N PRO A 350 -51.97 46.73 -0.30
CA PRO A 350 -52.55 47.59 0.74
C PRO A 350 -51.82 48.92 0.88
N ALA A 351 -52.48 49.90 1.53
CA ALA A 351 -51.91 51.23 1.79
C ALA A 351 -50.83 51.23 2.89
N THR A 352 -50.76 50.15 3.68
CA THR A 352 -49.89 49.98 4.84
C THR A 352 -49.09 48.71 4.69
N MET A 353 -47.82 48.71 5.12
CA MET A 353 -46.94 47.55 5.00
C MET A 353 -47.59 46.31 5.59
N THR A 354 -47.81 45.29 4.76
CA THR A 354 -48.54 44.08 5.14
C THR A 354 -47.71 42.85 4.81
N THR A 355 -47.57 41.95 5.79
CA THR A 355 -46.92 40.66 5.62
C THR A 355 -47.88 39.64 5.02
N TYR A 356 -47.45 39.02 3.94
CA TYR A 356 -48.09 37.88 3.31
C TYR A 356 -47.26 36.63 3.60
N SER A 357 -47.92 35.52 3.87
CA SER A 357 -47.29 34.23 4.15
C SER A 357 -48.09 33.13 3.45
N TYR A 358 -47.42 32.39 2.56
CA TYR A 358 -48.04 31.37 1.73
C TYR A 358 -47.23 30.07 1.77
N PRO A 359 -47.88 28.90 1.90
CA PRO A 359 -47.21 27.63 1.65
C PRO A 359 -46.86 27.50 0.17
N ILE A 360 -45.65 27.03 -0.11
CA ILE A 360 -45.24 26.60 -1.45
C ILE A 360 -44.76 25.15 -1.37
N ASN A 361 -44.70 24.46 -2.51
CA ASN A 361 -44.20 23.10 -2.57
C ASN A 361 -43.35 22.93 -3.83
N ALA A 362 -42.12 23.46 -3.76
CA ALA A 362 -41.16 23.42 -4.84
C ALA A 362 -39.87 22.75 -4.35
N THR A 363 -39.27 21.94 -5.22
CA THR A 363 -38.00 21.27 -4.96
C THR A 363 -37.05 21.57 -6.11
N ALA A 364 -35.83 21.99 -5.80
CA ALA A 364 -34.75 22.16 -6.76
C ALA A 364 -33.55 21.29 -6.36
N ALA A 365 -33.01 20.53 -7.31
CA ALA A 365 -31.75 19.81 -7.17
C ALA A 365 -30.54 20.72 -7.44
N THR A 366 -29.34 20.15 -7.35
CA THR A 366 -28.09 20.84 -7.69
C THR A 366 -28.11 21.40 -9.11
N GLY A 367 -27.85 22.70 -9.26
CA GLY A 367 -27.88 23.41 -10.54
C GLY A 367 -29.25 23.95 -10.96
N GLU A 368 -30.33 23.51 -10.31
CA GLU A 368 -31.68 24.05 -10.49
C GLU A 368 -31.94 25.22 -9.53
N LYS A 369 -32.97 26.02 -9.82
CA LYS A 369 -33.46 27.07 -8.91
C LYS A 369 -34.98 27.04 -8.83
N ILE A 370 -35.48 27.41 -7.66
CA ILE A 370 -36.87 27.80 -7.44
C ILE A 370 -36.92 29.30 -7.68
N TYR A 371 -37.72 29.72 -8.65
CA TYR A 371 -37.96 31.09 -9.00
C TYR A 371 -39.33 31.53 -8.47
N VAL A 372 -39.41 32.76 -7.93
CA VAL A 372 -40.66 33.40 -7.54
C VAL A 372 -40.77 34.71 -8.32
N ARG A 373 -41.88 34.89 -9.05
CA ARG A 373 -42.17 36.13 -9.80
C ARG A 373 -43.40 36.82 -9.22
N PHE A 374 -43.24 38.12 -9.04
CA PHE A 374 -44.30 39.06 -8.68
C PHE A 374 -44.69 39.84 -9.93
N TYR A 375 -45.98 39.78 -10.28
CA TYR A 375 -46.57 40.44 -11.44
C TYR A 375 -47.54 41.53 -10.96
N PRO A 376 -47.04 42.74 -10.68
CA PRO A 376 -47.90 43.86 -10.32
C PRO A 376 -48.67 44.36 -11.55
N TYR A 377 -49.94 44.68 -11.37
CA TYR A 377 -50.85 45.19 -12.38
C TYR A 377 -51.90 46.11 -11.74
N ASN A 378 -52.60 46.92 -12.53
CA ASN A 378 -53.48 47.96 -12.01
C ASN A 378 -54.87 47.91 -12.67
N LEU A 379 -55.93 47.81 -11.86
CA LEU A 379 -57.31 47.69 -12.38
C LEU A 379 -57.82 48.97 -13.09
N ALA A 380 -57.20 50.12 -12.86
CA ALA A 380 -57.65 51.40 -13.41
C ALA A 380 -56.47 52.21 -13.98
N ALA A 381 -56.59 52.67 -15.22
CA ALA A 381 -55.54 53.45 -15.89
C ALA A 381 -55.21 54.72 -15.11
N ASN A 382 -53.92 55.02 -14.92
CA ASN A 382 -53.49 56.18 -14.15
C ASN A 382 -52.22 56.80 -14.73
N ALA A 383 -52.28 58.09 -15.06
CA ALA A 383 -51.20 58.84 -15.70
C ALA A 383 -50.14 59.39 -14.72
N ALA A 384 -50.40 59.37 -13.42
CA ALA A 384 -49.44 59.82 -12.40
C ALA A 384 -48.69 58.63 -11.80
N TYR A 385 -47.44 58.85 -11.35
CA TYR A 385 -46.58 57.85 -10.71
C TYR A 385 -47.34 57.02 -9.65
N LYS A 386 -47.27 55.69 -9.76
CA LYS A 386 -47.67 54.70 -8.73
C LYS A 386 -46.52 53.75 -8.46
N LEU A 387 -46.36 53.35 -7.20
CA LEU A 387 -45.29 52.45 -6.77
C LEU A 387 -45.90 51.23 -6.08
N VAL A 388 -45.31 50.07 -6.34
CA VAL A 388 -45.45 48.88 -5.48
C VAL A 388 -44.16 48.76 -4.69
N ASP A 389 -44.27 48.94 -3.38
CA ASP A 389 -43.13 48.90 -2.47
C ASP A 389 -43.04 47.50 -1.87
N VAL A 390 -41.85 46.90 -1.94
CA VAL A 390 -41.57 45.58 -1.37
C VAL A 390 -40.38 45.71 -0.42
N ASP A 391 -40.66 45.50 0.86
CA ASP A 391 -39.69 45.62 1.96
C ASP A 391 -38.75 44.42 2.01
N SER A 392 -39.32 43.22 1.91
CA SER A 392 -38.56 41.98 1.96
C SER A 392 -39.30 40.81 1.31
N VAL A 393 -38.50 39.84 0.87
CA VAL A 393 -38.97 38.53 0.38
C VAL A 393 -38.12 37.46 1.06
N LEU A 394 -38.78 36.47 1.65
CA LEU A 394 -38.19 35.34 2.35
C LEU A 394 -38.73 34.05 1.74
N ILE A 395 -37.85 33.24 1.14
CA ILE A 395 -38.17 31.88 0.74
C ILE A 395 -37.51 30.95 1.76
N SER A 396 -38.27 30.05 2.38
CA SER A 396 -37.76 29.13 3.40
C SER A 396 -38.29 27.71 3.25
N GLY A 397 -37.57 26.77 3.85
CA GLY A 397 -37.86 25.35 3.80
C GLY A 397 -36.69 24.55 4.39
N SER A 398 -36.30 23.46 3.72
CA SER A 398 -35.15 22.66 4.15
C SER A 398 -34.24 22.27 2.99
N THR A 399 -32.93 22.29 3.24
CA THR A 399 -31.94 21.65 2.38
C THR A 399 -31.61 20.25 2.88
N THR A 400 -31.30 19.38 1.94
CA THR A 400 -30.86 17.99 2.14
C THR A 400 -29.75 17.69 1.15
N GLY A 401 -28.90 16.71 1.43
CA GLY A 401 -27.72 16.47 0.60
C GLY A 401 -26.57 17.41 0.94
N LEU A 402 -25.50 17.31 0.17
CA LEU A 402 -24.15 17.52 0.69
C LEU A 402 -23.56 18.89 0.36
N ALA A 403 -22.73 19.38 1.27
CA ALA A 403 -21.50 20.07 0.89
C ALA A 403 -20.36 19.04 0.81
N ILE A 404 -20.23 18.34 -0.34
CA ILE A 404 -18.98 17.62 -0.62
C ILE A 404 -17.96 18.68 -1.03
N LEU A 405 -16.90 18.80 -0.26
CA LEU A 405 -15.76 19.65 -0.61
C LEU A 405 -14.83 18.88 -1.56
N PRO A 406 -13.99 19.56 -2.36
CA PRO A 406 -12.86 18.92 -3.01
C PRO A 406 -11.98 18.15 -2.01
N PRO A 407 -11.24 17.10 -2.42
CA PRO A 407 -10.40 16.31 -1.52
C PRO A 407 -9.30 17.15 -0.84
N THR A 408 -8.70 16.70 0.25
CA THR A 408 -7.46 17.28 0.78
C THR A 408 -6.27 16.49 0.27
N ILE A 409 -5.29 17.17 -0.34
CA ILE A 409 -4.13 16.53 -0.97
C ILE A 409 -2.84 17.34 -0.77
N THR A 410 -1.71 16.65 -0.62
CA THR A 410 -0.36 17.23 -0.62
C THR A 410 0.49 16.71 -1.79
N THR A 411 1.43 17.53 -2.27
CA THR A 411 2.36 17.18 -3.36
C THR A 411 3.67 16.64 -2.78
N THR A 412 4.22 15.58 -3.38
CA THR A 412 5.52 15.01 -3.01
C THR A 412 6.64 15.60 -3.88
N ASN A 413 7.78 15.94 -3.27
CA ASN A 413 8.96 16.45 -3.99
C ASN A 413 9.39 15.53 -5.14
N ALA A 414 9.88 16.13 -6.23
CA ALA A 414 10.43 15.39 -7.35
C ALA A 414 11.76 14.71 -6.98
N SER A 415 11.97 13.54 -7.57
CA SER A 415 13.13 12.65 -7.40
C SER A 415 13.42 11.98 -8.75
N TYR A 416 14.58 11.33 -8.91
CA TYR A 416 14.99 10.71 -10.18
C TYR A 416 14.82 11.67 -11.37
N ILE A 417 15.37 12.88 -11.25
CA ILE A 417 15.24 13.94 -12.26
C ILE A 417 16.19 13.66 -13.43
N SER A 418 15.61 13.44 -14.61
CA SER A 418 16.27 13.22 -15.90
C SER A 418 16.23 14.49 -16.76
N THR A 419 16.67 14.38 -18.01
CA THR A 419 16.45 15.37 -19.07
C THR A 419 14.99 15.38 -19.55
N THR A 420 14.31 14.23 -19.56
CA THR A 420 12.97 14.06 -20.17
C THR A 420 11.89 13.52 -19.23
N PHE A 421 12.23 13.18 -17.98
CA PHE A 421 11.29 12.66 -16.99
C PHE A 421 11.73 12.96 -15.54
N PHE A 422 10.81 12.77 -14.59
CA PHE A 422 11.11 12.66 -13.16
C PHE A 422 10.01 11.88 -12.41
N THR A 423 10.29 11.45 -11.19
CA THR A 423 9.35 10.74 -10.31
C THR A 423 8.88 11.64 -9.16
N THR A 424 7.58 11.71 -8.94
CA THR A 424 6.92 12.56 -7.93
C THR A 424 5.67 11.82 -7.42
N GLY A 425 4.67 12.52 -6.86
CA GLY A 425 3.45 11.92 -6.34
C GLY A 425 2.67 12.87 -5.45
N GLY A 426 1.78 12.30 -4.64
CA GLY A 426 1.05 13.04 -3.62
C GLY A 426 0.38 12.12 -2.61
N THR A 427 -0.22 12.71 -1.57
CA THR A 427 -1.03 11.98 -0.58
C THR A 427 -2.39 12.64 -0.44
N VAL A 428 -3.46 11.88 -0.71
CA VAL A 428 -4.84 12.32 -0.48
C VAL A 428 -5.21 11.94 0.95
N SER A 429 -5.32 12.94 1.83
CA SER A 429 -5.54 12.77 3.28
C SER A 429 -7.01 12.81 3.68
N ALA A 430 -7.88 13.45 2.89
CA ALA A 430 -9.32 13.44 3.07
C ALA A 430 -10.04 13.45 1.73
N ASP A 431 -11.21 12.82 1.66
CA ASP A 431 -12.02 12.71 0.45
C ASP A 431 -13.05 13.85 0.33
N GLY A 432 -13.00 14.85 1.22
CA GLY A 432 -13.98 15.95 1.26
C GLY A 432 -15.44 15.51 1.48
N GLY A 433 -15.66 14.24 1.87
CA GLY A 433 -16.99 13.66 2.05
C GLY A 433 -17.57 12.96 0.81
N GLY A 434 -16.79 12.80 -0.26
CA GLY A 434 -17.22 12.11 -1.49
C GLY A 434 -16.08 11.30 -2.12
N ALA A 435 -16.40 10.10 -2.63
CA ALA A 435 -15.39 9.19 -3.17
C ALA A 435 -14.47 9.85 -4.20
N VAL A 436 -13.15 9.69 -4.02
CA VAL A 436 -12.13 10.24 -4.92
C VAL A 436 -12.10 9.43 -6.21
N THR A 437 -12.59 10.01 -7.30
CA THR A 437 -12.77 9.39 -8.62
C THR A 437 -11.54 9.49 -9.52
N ALA A 438 -10.62 10.41 -9.24
CA ALA A 438 -9.31 10.48 -9.89
C ALA A 438 -8.27 11.13 -8.96
N ARG A 439 -7.00 10.74 -9.12
CA ARG A 439 -5.85 11.44 -8.54
C ARG A 439 -4.63 11.33 -9.44
N GLY A 440 -3.71 12.27 -9.33
CA GLY A 440 -2.46 12.25 -10.10
C GLY A 440 -1.63 13.51 -9.91
N VAL A 441 -0.79 13.85 -10.88
CA VAL A 441 0.02 15.07 -10.89
C VAL A 441 -0.28 15.85 -12.16
N CYS A 442 -0.49 17.16 -12.02
CA CYS A 442 -0.57 18.11 -13.14
C CYS A 442 0.68 18.99 -13.19
N TRP A 443 1.19 19.29 -14.39
CA TRP A 443 2.38 20.12 -14.58
C TRP A 443 2.30 21.05 -15.80
N ASN A 444 3.08 22.13 -15.76
CA ASN A 444 3.24 23.11 -16.84
C ASN A 444 4.59 23.84 -16.69
N THR A 445 5.04 24.58 -17.72
CA THR A 445 6.19 25.50 -17.60
C THR A 445 5.80 26.85 -16.98
N SER A 446 4.51 27.17 -16.96
CA SER A 446 3.92 28.27 -16.18
C SER A 446 3.48 27.80 -14.78
N THR A 447 3.38 28.75 -13.84
CA THR A 447 2.87 28.51 -12.48
C THR A 447 1.37 28.16 -12.46
N ALA A 448 0.90 27.67 -11.32
CA ALA A 448 -0.45 27.23 -11.03
C ALA A 448 -1.03 26.21 -12.04
N PRO A 449 -0.32 25.09 -12.35
CA PRO A 449 -0.86 24.06 -13.21
C PRO A 449 -2.14 23.45 -12.63
N THR A 450 -3.04 23.05 -13.52
CA THR A 450 -4.34 22.44 -13.23
C THR A 450 -4.55 21.18 -14.06
N THR A 451 -5.66 20.46 -13.86
CA THR A 451 -6.01 19.29 -14.69
C THR A 451 -6.32 19.62 -16.16
N ALA A 452 -6.34 20.90 -16.55
CA ALA A 452 -6.40 21.32 -17.95
C ALA A 452 -5.03 21.37 -18.64
N ASN A 453 -3.94 21.19 -17.89
CA ASN A 453 -2.58 21.09 -18.41
C ASN A 453 -2.17 19.61 -18.59
N SER A 454 -0.87 19.34 -18.71
CA SER A 454 -0.38 17.95 -18.75
C SER A 454 -0.62 17.26 -17.41
N VAL A 455 -1.15 16.02 -17.45
CA VAL A 455 -1.54 15.24 -16.26
C VAL A 455 -1.10 13.78 -16.34
N THR A 456 -0.89 13.18 -15.16
CA THR A 456 -0.85 11.72 -14.98
C THR A 456 -2.12 11.25 -14.29
N VAL A 457 -2.54 10.00 -14.53
CA VAL A 457 -3.68 9.37 -13.84
C VAL A 457 -3.15 8.21 -13.00
N ASN A 458 -3.28 8.32 -11.67
CA ASN A 458 -2.68 7.42 -10.67
C ASN A 458 -3.75 6.77 -9.77
N GLY A 459 -4.93 6.51 -10.34
CA GLY A 459 -6.03 5.75 -9.72
C GLY A 459 -7.04 6.60 -8.95
N THR A 460 -7.67 5.98 -7.96
CA THR A 460 -8.79 6.48 -7.15
C THR A 460 -8.49 6.39 -5.65
N GLY A 461 -9.36 6.95 -4.82
CA GLY A 461 -9.33 6.76 -3.36
C GLY A 461 -8.24 7.52 -2.59
N LEU A 462 -8.19 7.25 -1.28
CA LEU A 462 -7.28 7.89 -0.33
C LEU A 462 -5.86 7.30 -0.32
N GLY A 463 -4.96 7.98 0.39
CA GLY A 463 -3.58 7.55 0.62
C GLY A 463 -2.57 8.13 -0.38
N SER A 464 -1.34 7.66 -0.26
CA SER A 464 -0.22 8.09 -1.09
C SER A 464 -0.19 7.39 -2.45
N PHE A 465 0.31 8.08 -3.46
CA PHE A 465 0.60 7.53 -4.79
C PHE A 465 1.89 8.14 -5.34
N THR A 466 2.57 7.37 -6.19
CA THR A 466 3.76 7.79 -6.94
C THR A 466 3.37 7.98 -8.41
N SER A 467 3.99 8.93 -9.10
CA SER A 467 3.81 9.16 -10.52
C SER A 467 5.13 9.42 -11.24
N SER A 468 5.25 8.88 -12.46
CA SER A 468 6.36 9.12 -13.38
C SER A 468 5.92 10.14 -14.43
N VAL A 469 6.41 11.37 -14.32
CA VAL A 469 6.14 12.44 -15.27
C VAL A 469 7.19 12.35 -16.38
N SER A 470 6.76 12.26 -17.63
CA SER A 470 7.65 12.03 -18.80
C SER A 470 7.26 12.91 -20.00
N GLY A 471 8.06 12.88 -21.07
CA GLY A 471 7.87 13.71 -22.27
C GLY A 471 8.28 15.17 -22.07
N LEU A 472 9.22 15.42 -21.14
CA LEU A 472 9.69 16.75 -20.78
C LEU A 472 10.85 17.20 -21.69
N THR A 473 11.05 18.51 -21.77
CA THR A 473 12.21 19.14 -22.43
C THR A 473 13.39 19.22 -21.46
N ALA A 474 14.62 19.02 -21.95
CA ALA A 474 15.84 19.16 -21.16
C ALA A 474 16.08 20.60 -20.66
N GLY A 475 16.76 20.75 -19.53
CA GLY A 475 17.14 22.04 -18.94
C GLY A 475 15.98 22.97 -18.59
N THR A 476 14.76 22.44 -18.55
CA THR A 476 13.52 23.22 -18.51
C THR A 476 12.89 23.16 -17.14
N LYS A 477 12.48 24.32 -16.61
CA LYS A 477 11.77 24.43 -15.35
C LYS A 477 10.28 24.15 -15.54
N TYR A 478 9.75 23.22 -14.75
CA TYR A 478 8.34 22.89 -14.65
C TYR A 478 7.82 23.19 -13.25
N TYR A 479 6.59 23.68 -13.18
CA TYR A 479 5.80 23.75 -11.96
C TYR A 479 4.82 22.58 -11.97
N LEU A 480 4.62 21.94 -10.82
CA LEU A 480 3.72 20.79 -10.70
C LEU A 480 2.97 20.78 -9.38
N ARG A 481 1.80 20.15 -9.39
CA ARG A 481 0.93 19.95 -8.23
C ARG A 481 0.33 18.55 -8.29
N ALA A 482 0.26 17.86 -7.16
CA ALA A 482 -0.61 16.70 -7.06
C ALA A 482 -2.08 17.18 -7.12
N TYR A 483 -2.96 16.43 -7.78
CA TYR A 483 -4.40 16.70 -7.82
C TYR A 483 -5.21 15.49 -7.36
N ALA A 484 -6.40 15.75 -6.82
CA ALA A 484 -7.43 14.74 -6.59
C ALA A 484 -8.82 15.31 -6.87
N THR A 485 -9.70 14.49 -7.44
CA THR A 485 -11.04 14.85 -7.87
C THR A 485 -12.07 13.97 -7.19
N ASN A 486 -13.16 14.58 -6.74
CA ASN A 486 -14.40 13.93 -6.33
C ASN A 486 -15.59 14.71 -6.93
N VAL A 487 -16.82 14.38 -6.53
CA VAL A 487 -18.03 15.10 -6.97
C VAL A 487 -18.16 16.54 -6.45
N GLY A 488 -17.40 16.92 -5.42
CA GLY A 488 -17.28 18.30 -4.94
C GLY A 488 -16.27 19.15 -5.71
N GLY A 489 -15.47 18.53 -6.59
CA GLY A 489 -14.53 19.21 -7.47
C GLY A 489 -13.11 18.62 -7.41
N THR A 490 -12.17 19.35 -8.01
CA THR A 490 -10.73 19.00 -7.99
C THR A 490 -9.98 19.91 -7.05
N SER A 491 -9.20 19.32 -6.15
CA SER A 491 -8.21 20.01 -5.34
C SER A 491 -6.80 19.78 -5.84
N TYR A 492 -5.88 20.64 -5.39
CA TYR A 492 -4.49 20.63 -5.79
C TYR A 492 -3.60 20.87 -4.58
N GLY A 493 -2.52 20.11 -4.46
CA GLY A 493 -1.54 20.25 -3.40
C GLY A 493 -0.72 21.53 -3.54
N SER A 494 0.28 21.66 -2.67
CA SER A 494 1.33 22.68 -2.79
C SER A 494 1.98 22.62 -4.18
N GLU A 495 2.25 23.78 -4.76
CA GLU A 495 3.09 23.85 -5.94
C GLU A 495 4.55 23.58 -5.56
N ILE A 496 5.20 22.75 -6.36
CA ILE A 496 6.66 22.62 -6.35
C ILE A 496 7.20 22.94 -7.74
N ALA A 497 8.43 23.43 -7.80
CA ALA A 497 9.15 23.62 -9.04
C ALA A 497 10.29 22.61 -9.15
N VAL A 498 10.49 22.07 -10.35
CA VAL A 498 11.57 21.15 -10.69
C VAL A 498 12.18 21.57 -12.02
N THR A 499 13.50 21.52 -12.14
CA THR A 499 14.21 21.76 -13.41
C THR A 499 14.77 20.44 -13.89
N THR A 500 14.40 20.02 -15.11
CA THR A 500 15.03 18.86 -15.75
C THR A 500 16.51 19.12 -16.01
N LEU A 501 17.31 18.07 -16.08
CA LEU A 501 18.73 18.21 -16.40
C LEU A 501 18.91 18.73 -17.82
N ALA A 502 19.90 19.60 -18.04
CA ALA A 502 20.22 20.16 -19.36
C ALA A 502 20.81 19.10 -20.32
N SER A 503 21.52 18.12 -19.76
CA SER A 503 22.05 16.95 -20.44
C SER A 503 22.18 15.80 -19.45
N VAL A 504 22.29 14.57 -19.96
CA VAL A 504 22.74 13.43 -19.13
C VAL A 504 24.23 13.62 -18.86
N ILE A 505 24.66 13.36 -17.63
CA ILE A 505 26.07 13.38 -17.20
C ILE A 505 26.45 12.01 -16.62
N PRO A 506 27.74 11.62 -16.59
CA PRO A 506 28.17 10.40 -15.93
C PRO A 506 27.76 10.34 -14.44
N PRO A 507 27.42 9.17 -13.87
CA PRO A 507 26.94 9.06 -12.49
C PRO A 507 28.00 9.46 -11.46
N THR A 508 27.63 10.13 -10.37
CA THR A 508 28.54 10.43 -9.25
C THR A 508 28.67 9.21 -8.33
N VAL A 509 29.90 8.77 -8.05
CA VAL A 509 30.21 7.58 -7.24
C VAL A 509 31.34 7.84 -6.25
N THR A 510 31.24 7.30 -5.04
CA THR A 510 32.31 7.33 -4.01
C THR A 510 32.98 5.97 -3.88
N THR A 511 34.25 5.93 -3.47
CA THR A 511 35.02 4.70 -3.25
C THR A 511 35.07 4.37 -1.76
N THR A 512 34.74 3.12 -1.39
CA THR A 512 34.84 2.60 -0.02
C THR A 512 36.27 2.16 0.28
N ALA A 513 36.74 2.41 1.52
CA ALA A 513 38.07 2.00 1.97
C ALA A 513 38.34 0.49 1.79
N ILE A 514 39.61 0.14 1.58
CA ILE A 514 40.03 -1.25 1.40
C ILE A 514 39.97 -2.00 2.74
N SER A 515 39.50 -3.24 2.69
CA SER A 515 39.43 -4.18 3.82
C SER A 515 39.82 -5.59 3.36
N ASN A 516 39.96 -6.53 4.31
CA ASN A 516 40.28 -7.95 4.03
C ASN A 516 41.47 -8.14 3.05
N ILE A 517 42.52 -7.35 3.24
CA ILE A 517 43.71 -7.38 2.40
C ILE A 517 44.44 -8.71 2.64
N MET A 518 44.55 -9.55 1.62
CA MET A 518 45.26 -10.83 1.65
C MET A 518 46.45 -10.79 0.66
N VAL A 519 47.01 -11.96 0.34
CA VAL A 519 48.14 -12.10 -0.60
C VAL A 519 47.71 -11.85 -2.04
N THR A 520 46.55 -12.37 -2.44
CA THR A 520 46.06 -12.37 -3.83
C THR A 520 44.65 -11.77 -3.99
N THR A 521 44.04 -11.30 -2.90
CA THR A 521 42.69 -10.72 -2.86
C THR A 521 42.59 -9.54 -1.89
N ALA A 522 41.57 -8.70 -2.08
CA ALA A 522 41.16 -7.65 -1.14
C ALA A 522 39.65 -7.33 -1.32
N THR A 523 39.04 -6.62 -0.37
CA THR A 523 37.66 -6.13 -0.47
C THR A 523 37.65 -4.60 -0.56
N SER A 524 36.82 -4.06 -1.44
CA SER A 524 36.49 -2.63 -1.53
C SER A 524 35.00 -2.49 -1.87
N GLY A 525 34.58 -1.33 -2.38
CA GLY A 525 33.21 -1.06 -2.79
C GLY A 525 33.02 0.40 -3.15
N GLY A 526 31.78 0.83 -3.26
CA GLY A 526 31.45 2.23 -3.47
C GLY A 526 30.00 2.53 -3.21
N ASN A 527 29.60 3.78 -3.42
CA ASN A 527 28.21 4.21 -3.38
C ASN A 527 27.94 5.19 -4.53
N VAL A 528 27.00 4.85 -5.42
CA VAL A 528 26.53 5.75 -6.46
C VAL A 528 25.57 6.75 -5.81
N THR A 529 26.01 7.99 -5.66
CA THR A 529 25.28 9.05 -4.95
C THR A 529 24.45 9.93 -5.88
N GLU A 530 24.77 9.97 -7.18
CA GLU A 530 23.93 10.56 -8.21
C GLU A 530 23.96 9.70 -9.47
N TRP A 531 22.81 9.45 -10.07
CA TRP A 531 22.66 8.63 -11.27
C TRP A 531 22.92 9.39 -12.59
N GLY A 532 23.06 10.73 -12.53
CA GLY A 532 23.45 11.56 -13.67
C GLY A 532 22.35 11.82 -14.71
N GLY A 533 21.10 11.42 -14.43
CA GLY A 533 19.95 11.70 -15.29
C GLY A 533 19.55 10.59 -16.26
N ASP A 534 20.28 9.48 -16.27
CA ASP A 534 19.93 8.27 -17.01
C ASP A 534 20.31 7.04 -16.20
N SER A 535 19.70 5.89 -16.53
CA SER A 535 19.91 4.63 -15.83
C SER A 535 21.39 4.26 -15.80
N VAL A 536 21.87 3.89 -14.61
CA VAL A 536 23.20 3.31 -14.46
C VAL A 536 23.22 2.00 -15.25
N LEU A 537 24.21 1.82 -16.12
CA LEU A 537 24.38 0.63 -16.95
C LEU A 537 25.29 -0.39 -16.26
N THR A 538 26.32 0.10 -15.58
CA THR A 538 27.24 -0.74 -14.79
C THR A 538 27.91 0.09 -13.70
N LYS A 539 28.20 -0.53 -12.56
CA LYS A 539 29.08 -0.01 -11.51
C LYS A 539 30.05 -1.08 -11.03
N GLY A 540 31.13 -0.68 -10.36
CA GLY A 540 32.06 -1.62 -9.75
C GLY A 540 33.34 -0.96 -9.24
N ILE A 541 34.38 -1.75 -9.05
CA ILE A 541 35.72 -1.30 -8.66
C ILE A 541 36.70 -1.57 -9.80
N CYS A 542 37.62 -0.65 -10.08
CA CYS A 542 38.76 -0.84 -10.98
C CYS A 542 40.09 -0.62 -10.25
N TRP A 543 41.12 -1.40 -10.59
CA TRP A 543 42.43 -1.37 -9.93
C TRP A 543 43.61 -1.60 -10.87
N ASN A 544 44.78 -1.04 -10.52
CA ASN A 544 46.06 -1.28 -11.18
C ASN A 544 47.22 -1.28 -10.16
N LYS A 545 48.44 -1.59 -10.61
CA LYS A 545 49.67 -1.64 -9.78
C LYS A 545 50.49 -0.34 -9.84
N ASP A 546 50.16 0.56 -10.75
CA ASP A 546 51.07 1.61 -11.21
C ASP A 546 50.26 2.85 -11.64
N THR A 547 50.56 3.99 -11.02
CA THR A 547 49.94 5.28 -11.33
C THR A 547 50.69 6.09 -12.37
N THR A 548 51.89 5.68 -12.80
CA THR A 548 52.64 6.36 -13.87
C THR A 548 52.00 6.15 -15.25
N ALA A 549 51.22 5.08 -15.42
CA ALA A 549 50.32 4.88 -16.56
C ALA A 549 48.94 5.55 -16.40
N GLY A 550 48.73 6.33 -15.33
CA GLY A 550 47.46 6.95 -14.97
C GLY A 550 46.70 6.22 -13.85
N TYR A 551 45.67 6.88 -13.30
CA TYR A 551 44.81 6.29 -12.27
C TYR A 551 43.97 5.13 -12.82
N PRO A 552 43.60 4.14 -11.96
CA PRO A 552 42.74 3.03 -12.36
C PRO A 552 41.46 3.49 -13.08
N SER A 553 41.12 2.79 -14.15
CA SER A 553 39.95 3.04 -14.99
C SER A 553 39.30 1.73 -15.45
N ILE A 554 38.17 1.79 -16.15
CA ILE A 554 37.47 0.60 -16.66
C ILE A 554 38.21 -0.17 -17.77
N THR A 555 39.40 0.28 -18.20
CA THR A 555 40.29 -0.48 -19.09
C THR A 555 41.27 -1.38 -18.34
N ASN A 556 41.44 -1.16 -17.02
CA ASN A 556 42.25 -2.01 -16.15
C ASN A 556 41.42 -3.17 -15.58
N SER A 557 42.01 -3.95 -14.67
CA SER A 557 41.30 -4.97 -13.90
C SER A 557 40.10 -4.34 -13.17
N LYS A 558 38.92 -4.95 -13.29
CA LYS A 558 37.69 -4.42 -12.69
C LYS A 558 36.68 -5.51 -12.31
N THR A 559 35.76 -5.17 -11.42
CA THR A 559 34.52 -5.91 -11.13
C THR A 559 33.33 -5.28 -11.86
N ILE A 560 32.21 -6.01 -11.90
CA ILE A 560 30.89 -5.53 -12.34
C ILE A 560 29.90 -5.93 -11.25
N ASP A 561 29.42 -4.94 -10.49
CA ASP A 561 28.68 -5.11 -9.23
C ASP A 561 27.25 -4.52 -9.30
N GLY A 562 26.65 -4.56 -10.49
CA GLY A 562 25.26 -4.18 -10.76
C GLY A 562 25.07 -2.96 -11.66
N SER A 563 23.82 -2.55 -11.84
CA SER A 563 23.36 -1.45 -12.72
C SER A 563 22.36 -0.52 -11.99
N ASP A 564 22.26 -0.66 -10.69
CA ASP A 564 21.34 0.04 -9.79
C ASP A 564 22.06 1.15 -9.00
N PHE A 565 21.28 2.05 -8.40
CA PHE A 565 21.75 3.16 -7.58
C PHE A 565 22.09 2.72 -6.14
N GLY A 566 23.04 3.39 -5.49
CA GLY A 566 23.40 3.14 -4.09
C GLY A 566 24.69 2.34 -3.88
N SER A 567 24.83 1.76 -2.69
CA SER A 567 26.05 1.11 -2.18
C SER A 567 26.28 -0.28 -2.73
N PHE A 568 27.55 -0.65 -2.92
CA PHE A 568 28.00 -1.98 -3.35
C PHE A 568 29.36 -2.35 -2.74
N THR A 569 29.66 -3.65 -2.72
CA THR A 569 30.90 -4.22 -2.17
C THR A 569 31.48 -5.20 -3.20
N SER A 570 32.80 -5.11 -3.43
CA SER A 570 33.50 -5.82 -4.50
C SER A 570 34.70 -6.57 -3.96
N SER A 571 34.96 -7.77 -4.49
CA SER A 571 36.20 -8.53 -4.20
C SER A 571 37.19 -8.35 -5.34
N LEU A 572 38.33 -7.74 -5.04
CA LEU A 572 39.48 -7.67 -5.93
C LEU A 572 40.20 -9.02 -5.87
N THR A 573 40.52 -9.59 -7.04
CA THR A 573 41.15 -10.91 -7.19
C THR A 573 42.29 -10.87 -8.20
N GLY A 574 43.09 -11.94 -8.26
CA GLY A 574 44.24 -12.02 -9.16
C GLY A 574 45.37 -11.04 -8.79
N LEU A 575 45.44 -10.64 -7.51
CA LEU A 575 46.49 -9.75 -7.03
C LEU A 575 47.81 -10.51 -6.87
N SER A 576 48.93 -9.78 -6.93
CA SER A 576 50.26 -10.31 -6.64
C SER A 576 50.64 -10.03 -5.19
N ALA A 577 51.38 -10.94 -4.56
CA ALA A 577 51.87 -10.80 -3.19
C ALA A 577 52.77 -9.56 -3.00
N THR A 578 52.79 -9.00 -1.79
CA THR A 578 53.68 -7.89 -1.38
C THR A 578 53.73 -6.72 -2.39
N THR A 579 52.59 -6.45 -3.05
CA THR A 579 52.47 -5.50 -4.16
C THR A 579 51.51 -4.37 -3.78
N VAL A 580 51.89 -3.13 -4.11
CA VAL A 580 51.00 -1.96 -3.96
C VAL A 580 49.98 -1.94 -5.09
N TYR A 581 48.72 -1.71 -4.74
CA TYR A 581 47.62 -1.53 -5.68
C TYR A 581 46.89 -0.21 -5.42
N PHE A 582 46.44 0.41 -6.50
CA PHE A 582 45.59 1.59 -6.49
C PHE A 582 44.19 1.21 -6.99
N VAL A 583 43.16 1.80 -6.40
CA VAL A 583 41.76 1.37 -6.53
C VAL A 583 40.82 2.56 -6.61
N ARG A 584 39.79 2.46 -7.46
CA ARG A 584 38.67 3.43 -7.54
C ARG A 584 37.35 2.69 -7.77
N ALA A 585 36.28 3.19 -7.18
CA ALA A 585 34.93 2.88 -7.64
C ALA A 585 34.65 3.54 -8.99
N TYR A 586 33.82 2.92 -9.82
CA TYR A 586 33.33 3.50 -11.08
C TYR A 586 31.82 3.26 -11.23
N ALA A 587 31.18 4.15 -11.99
CA ALA A 587 29.79 4.00 -12.42
C ALA A 587 29.61 4.61 -13.81
N THR A 588 28.80 3.96 -14.64
CA THR A 588 28.63 4.27 -16.06
C THR A 588 27.14 4.41 -16.39
N ASN A 589 26.76 5.42 -17.16
CA ASN A 589 25.47 5.52 -17.86
C ASN A 589 25.70 5.87 -19.36
N SER A 590 24.67 6.24 -20.11
CA SER A 590 24.81 6.59 -21.55
C SER A 590 25.73 7.78 -21.83
N ALA A 591 25.92 8.72 -20.88
CA ALA A 591 26.81 9.86 -21.02
C ALA A 591 28.29 9.52 -20.73
N GLY A 592 28.57 8.35 -20.16
CA GLY A 592 29.93 7.87 -19.91
C GLY A 592 30.15 7.39 -18.48
N THR A 593 31.42 7.33 -18.07
CA THR A 593 31.87 6.76 -16.79
C THR A 593 32.51 7.81 -15.90
N ASN A 594 32.10 7.87 -14.64
CA ASN A 594 32.80 8.61 -13.60
C ASN A 594 33.48 7.65 -12.60
N TYR A 595 34.37 8.21 -11.78
CA TYR A 595 35.19 7.44 -10.84
C TYR A 595 35.30 8.14 -9.49
N GLY A 596 35.19 7.36 -8.42
CA GLY A 596 35.34 7.84 -7.05
C GLY A 596 36.78 8.21 -6.69
N ALA A 597 36.98 8.52 -5.41
CA ALA A 597 38.30 8.82 -4.86
C ALA A 597 39.29 7.67 -5.08
N LEU A 598 40.58 8.01 -5.24
CA LEU A 598 41.66 7.04 -5.29
C LEU A 598 41.99 6.56 -3.87
N VAL A 599 42.07 5.24 -3.68
CA VAL A 599 42.62 4.62 -2.47
C VAL A 599 43.72 3.63 -2.86
N SER A 600 44.67 3.36 -1.95
CA SER A 600 45.75 2.40 -2.18
C SER A 600 45.92 1.44 -1.01
N PHE A 601 46.50 0.28 -1.30
CA PHE A 601 46.83 -0.74 -0.29
C PHE A 601 48.00 -1.62 -0.76
N THR A 602 48.62 -2.34 0.17
CA THR A 602 49.68 -3.31 -0.13
C THR A 602 49.22 -4.71 0.25
N THR A 603 49.24 -5.66 -0.68
CA THR A 603 48.91 -7.07 -0.39
C THR A 603 49.87 -7.69 0.61
N GLN A 604 49.40 -8.69 1.35
CA GLN A 604 50.23 -9.36 2.38
C GLN A 604 51.34 -10.23 1.77
N THR A 605 52.37 -10.50 2.57
CA THR A 605 53.41 -11.49 2.27
C THR A 605 52.88 -12.91 2.50
N PRO A 606 53.16 -13.90 1.63
CA PRO A 606 52.72 -15.27 1.81
C PRO A 606 53.45 -15.92 3.00
N LYS A 607 52.73 -16.67 3.82
CA LYS A 607 53.32 -17.65 4.74
C LYS A 607 53.54 -18.97 3.98
N PRO A 608 54.43 -19.86 4.44
CA PRO A 608 54.56 -21.20 3.87
C PRO A 608 53.23 -21.96 3.90
N ASP A 609 53.05 -22.92 2.98
CA ASP A 609 51.91 -23.84 3.06
C ASP A 609 52.13 -24.85 4.20
N THR A 610 51.08 -25.16 4.95
CA THR A 610 51.09 -26.14 6.04
C THR A 610 50.13 -27.27 5.71
N THR A 611 50.53 -28.51 6.02
CA THR A 611 49.64 -29.69 5.96
C THR A 611 49.65 -30.42 7.28
N VAL A 612 48.46 -30.73 7.81
CA VAL A 612 48.26 -31.55 9.02
C VAL A 612 47.33 -32.71 8.71
N VAL A 613 47.56 -33.85 9.36
CA VAL A 613 46.79 -35.08 9.19
C VAL A 613 45.88 -35.30 10.40
N VAL A 614 44.60 -35.58 10.17
CA VAL A 614 43.64 -36.06 11.16
C VAL A 614 43.45 -37.56 10.97
N ALA A 615 43.69 -38.35 12.00
CA ALA A 615 43.56 -39.80 11.95
C ALA A 615 43.07 -40.36 13.29
N LYS A 616 41.89 -40.99 13.28
CA LYS A 616 41.22 -41.52 14.49
C LYS A 616 42.01 -42.63 15.21
N ASP A 617 42.91 -43.30 14.49
CA ASP A 617 43.82 -44.33 15.01
C ASP A 617 45.10 -43.77 15.67
N GLY A 618 45.26 -42.44 15.72
CA GLY A 618 46.45 -41.78 16.26
C GLY A 618 47.63 -41.66 15.30
N SER A 619 47.51 -42.13 14.05
CA SER A 619 48.59 -42.10 13.05
C SER A 619 48.71 -40.75 12.30
N GLY A 620 48.23 -39.66 12.90
CA GLY A 620 48.19 -38.31 12.35
C GLY A 620 48.64 -37.27 13.38
N ASN A 621 48.60 -35.99 13.01
CA ASN A 621 48.90 -34.87 13.91
C ASN A 621 47.78 -34.64 14.94
N TYR A 622 46.54 -34.98 14.60
CA TYR A 622 45.37 -34.88 15.46
C TYR A 622 44.48 -36.12 15.34
N THR A 623 43.75 -36.46 16.40
CA THR A 623 42.75 -37.54 16.40
C THR A 623 41.34 -37.05 16.09
N THR A 624 41.11 -35.73 16.19
CA THR A 624 39.81 -35.04 16.04
C THR A 624 39.91 -33.90 15.03
N LEU A 625 38.80 -33.57 14.36
CA LEU A 625 38.76 -32.48 13.38
C LEU A 625 38.80 -31.10 14.08
N GLN A 626 38.05 -30.93 15.18
CA GLN A 626 38.05 -29.66 15.92
C GLN A 626 39.45 -29.26 16.41
N ALA A 627 40.31 -30.22 16.79
CA ALA A 627 41.69 -29.91 17.18
C ALA A 627 42.52 -29.35 16.01
N ALA A 628 42.36 -29.90 14.80
CA ALA A 628 43.00 -29.39 13.60
C ALA A 628 42.45 -27.99 13.20
N PHE A 629 41.15 -27.75 13.33
CA PHE A 629 40.55 -26.42 13.15
C PHE A 629 41.06 -25.41 14.19
N ASN A 630 41.21 -25.81 15.45
CA ASN A 630 41.74 -24.97 16.52
C ASN A 630 43.18 -24.51 16.22
N ALA A 631 44.00 -25.37 15.61
CA ALA A 631 45.38 -25.08 15.25
C ALA A 631 45.56 -24.05 14.11
N VAL A 632 44.57 -23.84 13.24
CA VAL A 632 44.66 -22.87 12.12
C VAL A 632 44.88 -21.44 12.66
N PRO A 633 45.96 -20.73 12.30
CA PRO A 633 46.16 -19.35 12.73
C PRO A 633 45.10 -18.39 12.14
N LEU A 634 44.77 -17.32 12.88
CA LEU A 634 43.94 -16.25 12.32
C LEU A 634 44.67 -15.54 11.17
N ASN A 635 43.92 -15.24 10.11
CA ASN A 635 44.37 -14.53 8.91
C ASN A 635 45.65 -15.16 8.30
N TYR A 636 45.68 -16.50 8.19
CA TYR A 636 46.82 -17.21 7.62
C TYR A 636 46.96 -16.92 6.13
N THR A 637 48.17 -16.53 5.70
CA THR A 637 48.46 -16.08 4.31
C THR A 637 49.06 -17.16 3.42
N GLY A 638 49.44 -18.31 3.98
CA GLY A 638 49.70 -19.54 3.21
C GLY A 638 48.42 -20.37 3.11
N LYS A 639 48.51 -21.54 2.48
CA LYS A 639 47.44 -22.54 2.49
C LYS A 639 47.56 -23.44 3.71
N TRP A 640 46.46 -23.71 4.41
CA TRP A 640 46.41 -24.67 5.52
C TRP A 640 45.58 -25.90 5.12
N THR A 641 46.26 -27.00 4.80
CA THR A 641 45.61 -28.25 4.39
C THR A 641 45.41 -29.17 5.59
N ILE A 642 44.18 -29.65 5.78
CA ILE A 642 43.80 -30.64 6.79
C ILE A 642 43.40 -31.90 6.03
N PHE A 643 44.27 -32.92 6.04
CA PHE A 643 44.01 -34.20 5.42
C PHE A 643 43.38 -35.17 6.43
N VAL A 644 42.18 -35.66 6.17
CA VAL A 644 41.42 -36.52 7.09
C VAL A 644 41.39 -37.96 6.59
N LYS A 645 42.04 -38.87 7.32
CA LYS A 645 42.04 -40.31 6.98
C LYS A 645 40.63 -40.90 7.03
N LYS A 646 40.42 -42.04 6.37
CA LYS A 646 39.17 -42.80 6.41
C LYS A 646 38.72 -43.08 7.86
N GLY A 647 37.41 -42.98 8.09
CA GLY A 647 36.80 -43.15 9.41
C GLY A 647 35.51 -42.34 9.56
N ILE A 648 34.70 -42.73 10.54
CA ILE A 648 33.55 -41.94 11.01
C ILE A 648 34.02 -41.13 12.23
N TYR A 649 34.03 -39.82 12.08
CA TYR A 649 34.39 -38.84 13.10
C TYR A 649 33.08 -38.29 13.69
N THR A 650 32.73 -38.77 14.88
CA THR A 650 31.46 -38.40 15.54
C THR A 650 31.67 -37.14 16.37
N GLU A 651 31.67 -35.99 15.70
CA GLU A 651 32.15 -34.70 16.20
C GLU A 651 31.20 -33.58 15.79
N LYS A 652 31.19 -32.48 16.55
CA LYS A 652 30.43 -31.26 16.23
C LYS A 652 31.41 -30.11 16.05
N ASP A 653 31.76 -29.85 14.80
CA ASP A 653 32.92 -29.03 14.45
C ASP A 653 32.55 -27.59 14.05
N THR A 654 33.45 -26.65 14.32
CA THR A 654 33.37 -25.26 13.83
C THR A 654 34.74 -24.74 13.41
N LEU A 655 34.87 -24.38 12.14
CA LEU A 655 35.98 -23.57 11.64
C LEU A 655 35.58 -22.09 11.77
N ALA A 656 36.01 -21.47 12.89
CA ALA A 656 35.66 -20.11 13.25
C ALA A 656 36.12 -19.05 12.23
N ALA A 657 35.38 -17.94 12.16
CA ALA A 657 35.70 -16.79 11.31
C ALA A 657 37.16 -16.30 11.49
N GLY A 658 37.78 -15.85 10.40
CA GLY A 658 39.19 -15.44 10.36
C GLY A 658 40.20 -16.57 10.18
N LYS A 659 39.83 -17.84 10.37
CA LYS A 659 40.69 -19.01 10.05
C LYS A 659 40.64 -19.37 8.55
N VAL A 660 41.06 -18.42 7.72
CA VAL A 660 40.96 -18.45 6.24
C VAL A 660 42.03 -19.32 5.56
N ASN A 661 41.87 -19.54 4.24
CA ASN A 661 42.78 -20.33 3.37
C ASN A 661 42.92 -21.81 3.77
N VAL A 662 41.82 -22.42 4.24
CA VAL A 662 41.79 -23.80 4.74
C VAL A 662 41.30 -24.76 3.65
N SER A 663 42.02 -25.87 3.45
CA SER A 663 41.61 -26.98 2.58
C SER A 663 41.40 -28.25 3.39
N LEU A 664 40.15 -28.65 3.62
CA LEU A 664 39.77 -29.92 4.23
C LEU A 664 39.68 -31.01 3.16
N ILE A 665 40.56 -32.02 3.20
CA ILE A 665 40.64 -33.05 2.17
C ILE A 665 40.47 -34.41 2.84
N GLY A 666 39.39 -35.13 2.54
CA GLY A 666 39.24 -36.51 2.97
C GLY A 666 40.06 -37.48 2.10
N GLU A 667 40.53 -38.55 2.72
CA GLU A 667 41.17 -39.69 2.03
C GLU A 667 40.23 -40.32 1.00
N ASN A 668 38.93 -40.42 1.33
CA ASN A 668 37.91 -40.94 0.42
C ASN A 668 36.52 -40.37 0.77
N ARG A 669 35.79 -39.88 -0.25
CA ARG A 669 34.44 -39.30 -0.07
C ARG A 669 33.50 -40.21 0.70
N ASP A 670 33.51 -41.49 0.38
CA ASP A 670 32.50 -42.43 0.83
C ASP A 670 32.79 -43.05 2.20
N SER A 671 34.05 -42.99 2.66
CA SER A 671 34.50 -43.55 3.95
C SER A 671 35.21 -42.56 4.90
N THR A 672 35.47 -41.31 4.51
CA THR A 672 35.81 -40.21 5.42
C THR A 672 34.54 -39.40 5.71
N ILE A 673 34.00 -39.56 6.91
CA ILE A 673 32.66 -39.05 7.29
C ILE A 673 32.76 -38.25 8.59
N ILE A 674 32.39 -36.97 8.54
CA ILE A 674 32.11 -36.15 9.73
C ILE A 674 30.62 -36.27 10.03
N SER A 675 30.28 -36.74 11.22
CA SER A 675 28.94 -37.23 11.57
C SER A 675 28.50 -36.69 12.92
N PHE A 676 27.28 -36.15 13.00
CA PHE A 676 26.64 -35.87 14.29
C PHE A 676 25.14 -36.18 14.23
N GLY A 677 24.40 -35.95 15.31
CA GLY A 677 22.99 -36.32 15.39
C GLY A 677 22.19 -35.35 16.25
N ASP A 678 22.06 -34.11 15.79
CA ASP A 678 21.48 -33.01 16.55
C ASP A 678 20.32 -32.35 15.79
N TYR A 679 19.39 -31.74 16.51
CA TYR A 679 18.19 -31.12 15.96
C TYR A 679 17.82 -29.83 16.70
N ALA A 680 17.02 -28.95 16.08
CA ALA A 680 16.78 -27.61 16.60
C ALA A 680 16.20 -27.58 18.04
N ASP A 681 15.27 -28.48 18.35
CA ASP A 681 14.66 -28.60 19.69
C ASP A 681 15.39 -29.63 20.60
N SER A 682 16.64 -29.99 20.27
CA SER A 682 17.45 -30.93 21.06
C SER A 682 17.75 -30.37 22.45
N LYS A 683 16.94 -30.75 23.43
CA LYS A 683 17.11 -30.33 24.84
C LYS A 683 18.45 -30.78 25.43
N GLY A 684 18.96 -31.94 25.02
CA GLY A 684 20.29 -32.44 25.41
C GLY A 684 21.44 -31.57 24.87
N SER A 685 21.23 -30.88 23.76
CA SER A 685 22.18 -29.90 23.18
C SER A 685 21.83 -28.45 23.54
N GLY A 686 21.00 -28.22 24.57
CA GLY A 686 20.64 -26.86 25.01
C GLY A 686 19.60 -26.13 24.16
N ASN A 687 18.76 -26.87 23.41
CA ASN A 687 17.77 -26.32 22.46
C ASN A 687 18.43 -25.39 21.41
N PRO A 688 19.36 -25.93 20.59
CA PRO A 688 20.33 -25.13 19.83
C PRO A 688 19.71 -24.32 18.68
N GLY A 689 18.46 -24.60 18.30
CA GLY A 689 17.81 -24.00 17.13
C GLY A 689 18.46 -24.44 15.81
N THR A 690 17.85 -24.07 14.68
CA THR A 690 18.34 -24.45 13.34
C THR A 690 19.79 -23.99 13.07
N SER A 691 20.18 -22.81 13.56
CA SER A 691 21.55 -22.30 13.39
C SER A 691 22.58 -23.00 14.28
N GLY A 692 22.15 -23.72 15.32
CA GLY A 692 23.01 -24.44 16.24
C GLY A 692 23.02 -25.96 16.07
N CYS A 693 22.02 -26.58 15.42
CA CYS A 693 21.92 -28.03 15.25
C CYS A 693 22.77 -28.62 14.11
N PHE A 694 23.88 -27.95 13.75
CA PHE A 694 24.79 -28.43 12.72
C PHE A 694 25.67 -29.59 13.19
N THR A 695 26.10 -30.43 12.25
CA THR A 695 27.25 -31.33 12.43
C THR A 695 28.55 -30.57 12.26
N ILE A 696 28.70 -29.79 11.19
CA ILE A 696 29.85 -28.92 10.96
C ILE A 696 29.43 -27.51 10.55
N ALA A 697 30.12 -26.51 11.08
CA ALA A 697 29.99 -25.11 10.69
C ALA A 697 31.29 -24.55 10.12
N ILE A 698 31.19 -23.88 8.97
CA ILE A 698 32.29 -23.18 8.31
C ILE A 698 31.99 -21.67 8.33
N ASP A 699 32.51 -20.99 9.34
CA ASP A 699 32.37 -19.54 9.51
C ASP A 699 33.55 -18.75 8.89
N ALA A 700 34.68 -19.41 8.63
CA ALA A 700 35.79 -18.83 7.87
C ALA A 700 35.48 -18.66 6.37
N SER A 701 35.99 -17.59 5.76
CA SER A 701 36.07 -17.43 4.30
C SER A 701 37.25 -18.21 3.70
N ASP A 702 37.30 -18.32 2.37
CA ASP A 702 38.39 -18.98 1.64
C ASP A 702 38.61 -20.44 2.09
N PHE A 703 37.51 -21.18 2.21
CA PHE A 703 37.47 -22.58 2.62
C PHE A 703 37.24 -23.50 1.41
N THR A 704 37.94 -24.63 1.37
CA THR A 704 37.75 -25.67 0.38
C THR A 704 37.56 -27.03 1.05
N ALA A 705 36.55 -27.79 0.68
CA ALA A 705 36.40 -29.19 1.06
C ALA A 705 36.47 -30.11 -0.17
N LYS A 706 37.22 -31.21 -0.08
CA LYS A 706 37.29 -32.24 -1.14
C LYS A 706 37.19 -33.65 -0.59
N ASN A 707 36.54 -34.55 -1.33
CA ASN A 707 36.51 -35.99 -1.05
C ASN A 707 36.07 -36.34 0.39
N ILE A 708 35.03 -35.70 0.92
CA ILE A 708 34.58 -35.89 2.31
C ILE A 708 33.06 -35.84 2.44
N THR A 709 32.52 -36.53 3.46
CA THR A 709 31.10 -36.48 3.82
C THR A 709 30.87 -35.65 5.07
N PHE A 710 29.81 -34.85 5.06
CA PHE A 710 29.20 -34.22 6.23
C PHE A 710 27.79 -34.78 6.37
N GLU A 711 27.47 -35.41 7.50
CA GLU A 711 26.15 -36.00 7.73
C GLU A 711 25.53 -35.60 9.07
N ASN A 712 24.24 -35.27 9.06
CA ASN A 712 23.43 -35.25 10.26
C ASN A 712 22.53 -36.49 10.28
N THR A 713 22.76 -37.35 11.27
CA THR A 713 22.09 -38.64 11.45
C THR A 713 20.72 -38.52 12.14
N TYR A 714 20.27 -37.31 12.49
CA TYR A 714 18.91 -37.07 13.00
C TYR A 714 17.88 -37.17 11.86
N TRP A 715 16.81 -37.92 12.10
CA TRP A 715 15.66 -38.02 11.19
C TRP A 715 14.34 -37.81 11.96
N PRO A 716 13.29 -37.28 11.32
CA PRO A 716 12.02 -36.99 12.01
C PRO A 716 11.38 -38.27 12.55
N ASN A 717 11.17 -38.33 13.88
CA ASN A 717 10.72 -39.48 14.69
C ASN A 717 11.82 -40.42 15.23
N LYS A 718 13.12 -40.16 15.04
CA LYS A 718 14.23 -40.95 15.65
C LYS A 718 14.09 -41.17 17.17
N PHE A 719 13.43 -40.24 17.87
CA PHE A 719 13.16 -40.28 19.31
C PHE A 719 11.69 -39.97 19.65
N GLY A 720 10.76 -40.29 18.72
CA GLY A 720 9.34 -39.92 18.82
C GLY A 720 9.03 -38.52 18.26
N ILE A 721 7.77 -38.09 18.40
CA ILE A 721 7.28 -36.81 17.89
C ILE A 721 7.82 -35.67 18.75
N VAL A 722 8.71 -34.86 18.17
CA VAL A 722 9.29 -33.66 18.78
C VAL A 722 9.00 -32.44 17.91
N GLY A 723 9.03 -31.25 18.52
CA GLY A 723 9.16 -30.00 17.76
C GLY A 723 10.53 -29.88 17.09
N GLY A 724 10.74 -28.82 16.31
CA GLY A 724 12.06 -28.42 15.83
C GLY A 724 12.88 -29.53 15.15
N THR A 725 12.31 -30.18 14.14
CA THR A 725 12.90 -31.35 13.44
C THR A 725 14.01 -31.01 12.44
N GLN A 726 14.46 -29.74 12.37
CA GLN A 726 15.59 -29.31 11.54
C GLN A 726 16.89 -29.94 12.05
N GLY A 727 17.65 -30.60 11.16
CA GLY A 727 18.92 -31.27 11.48
C GLY A 727 19.99 -30.97 10.43
N VAL A 728 20.81 -29.96 10.70
CA VAL A 728 21.78 -29.44 9.72
C VAL A 728 23.02 -30.34 9.66
N ALA A 729 23.44 -30.75 8.46
CA ALA A 729 24.71 -31.43 8.25
C ALA A 729 25.85 -30.41 8.12
N LEU A 730 25.65 -29.37 7.30
CA LEU A 730 26.64 -28.34 7.04
C LEU A 730 26.01 -26.94 7.16
N ARG A 731 26.61 -26.06 7.98
CA ARG A 731 26.30 -24.62 8.02
C ARG A 731 27.46 -23.82 7.42
N THR A 732 27.18 -22.85 6.54
CA THR A 732 28.20 -21.96 5.95
C THR A 732 27.86 -20.48 6.15
N GLN A 733 28.84 -19.70 6.64
CA GLN A 733 28.72 -18.24 6.79
C GLN A 733 29.78 -17.45 6.02
N GLY A 734 30.98 -18.02 5.86
CA GLY A 734 32.07 -17.36 5.13
C GLY A 734 31.78 -17.18 3.63
N ASP A 735 32.68 -16.44 2.96
CA ASP A 735 32.63 -16.19 1.52
C ASP A 735 33.71 -16.99 0.78
N ARG A 736 33.49 -17.25 -0.52
CA ARG A 736 34.38 -18.02 -1.41
C ARG A 736 34.63 -19.44 -0.91
N HIS A 737 33.57 -20.19 -0.65
CA HIS A 737 33.66 -21.62 -0.34
C HIS A 737 33.66 -22.48 -1.60
N GLU A 738 34.50 -23.52 -1.63
CA GLU A 738 34.52 -24.55 -2.67
C GLU A 738 34.27 -25.94 -2.08
N PHE A 739 33.35 -26.72 -2.67
CA PHE A 739 33.11 -28.12 -2.32
C PHE A 739 33.27 -28.97 -3.58
N ILE A 740 34.22 -29.92 -3.61
CA ILE A 740 34.43 -30.81 -4.76
C ILE A 740 34.33 -32.28 -4.34
N ASN A 741 33.43 -33.03 -4.98
CA ASN A 741 33.23 -34.46 -4.71
C ASN A 741 32.95 -34.72 -3.22
N CYS A 742 32.12 -33.88 -2.61
CA CYS A 742 31.67 -34.01 -1.21
C CYS A 742 30.24 -34.58 -1.14
N ARG A 743 29.83 -35.04 0.04
CA ARG A 743 28.43 -35.40 0.33
C ARG A 743 27.92 -34.57 1.50
N MET A 744 26.76 -33.94 1.35
CA MET A 744 25.97 -33.35 2.45
C MET A 744 24.72 -34.22 2.63
N LEU A 745 24.65 -34.96 3.74
CA LEU A 745 23.62 -35.98 3.96
C LEU A 745 22.78 -35.64 5.20
N GLY A 746 21.46 -35.65 5.05
CA GLY A 746 20.55 -35.45 6.17
C GLY A 746 19.10 -35.65 5.77
N TYR A 747 18.23 -34.89 6.44
CA TYR A 747 16.80 -34.90 6.23
C TYR A 747 16.31 -33.45 6.09
N GLN A 748 15.61 -32.92 7.08
CA GLN A 748 15.16 -31.54 7.06
C GLN A 748 16.34 -30.58 7.31
N ASP A 749 16.43 -29.51 6.51
CA ASP A 749 17.41 -28.43 6.68
C ASP A 749 18.89 -28.91 6.54
N THR A 750 19.17 -29.87 5.65
CA THR A 750 20.51 -30.51 5.56
C THR A 750 21.68 -29.54 5.31
N TYR A 751 21.56 -28.61 4.36
CA TYR A 751 22.63 -27.65 4.03
C TYR A 751 22.14 -26.21 4.27
N TYR A 752 22.70 -25.56 5.30
CA TYR A 752 22.34 -24.21 5.74
C TYR A 752 23.33 -23.15 5.26
N THR A 753 22.94 -22.43 4.22
CA THR A 753 23.66 -21.32 3.59
C THR A 753 23.44 -20.00 4.35
N TRP A 754 23.67 -20.03 5.66
CA TRP A 754 23.10 -19.11 6.67
C TRP A 754 23.04 -17.62 6.30
N GLY A 755 24.19 -16.98 6.00
CA GLY A 755 24.26 -15.56 5.60
C GLY A 755 23.83 -14.56 6.69
N GLY A 756 23.92 -14.92 7.96
CA GLY A 756 23.53 -14.11 9.12
C GLY A 756 24.36 -12.85 9.32
N SER A 757 25.62 -12.82 8.85
CA SER A 757 26.52 -11.65 8.89
C SER A 757 26.75 -11.04 7.50
N GLY A 758 25.87 -11.30 6.54
CA GLY A 758 26.00 -10.90 5.14
C GLY A 758 26.00 -12.09 4.18
N THR A 759 25.73 -11.82 2.91
CA THR A 759 25.63 -12.82 1.83
C THR A 759 27.00 -13.32 1.39
N GLY A 760 27.33 -14.57 1.69
CA GLY A 760 28.51 -15.26 1.15
C GLY A 760 28.29 -15.88 -0.24
N ARG A 761 29.37 -16.37 -0.86
CA ARG A 761 29.34 -17.15 -2.11
C ARG A 761 29.94 -18.54 -1.95
N SER A 762 29.33 -19.55 -2.57
CA SER A 762 29.86 -20.92 -2.61
C SER A 762 29.69 -21.61 -3.96
N TYR A 763 30.65 -22.46 -4.33
CA TYR A 763 30.64 -23.30 -5.52
C TYR A 763 30.76 -24.78 -5.13
N HIS A 764 29.89 -25.61 -5.69
CA HIS A 764 29.83 -27.04 -5.45
C HIS A 764 30.01 -27.78 -6.77
N LYS A 765 30.93 -28.73 -6.85
CA LYS A 765 31.19 -29.51 -8.06
C LYS A 765 31.17 -31.01 -7.77
N ASN A 766 30.42 -31.77 -8.58
CA ASN A 766 30.30 -33.22 -8.45
C ASN A 766 29.89 -33.70 -7.04
N CYS A 767 29.15 -32.86 -6.29
CA CYS A 767 28.72 -33.18 -4.93
C CYS A 767 27.39 -33.93 -4.91
N ILE A 768 27.13 -34.65 -3.81
CA ILE A 768 25.80 -35.22 -3.52
C ILE A 768 25.20 -34.42 -2.37
N ILE A 769 23.98 -33.90 -2.55
CA ILE A 769 23.23 -33.23 -1.48
C ILE A 769 21.92 -33.97 -1.31
N GLN A 770 21.66 -34.51 -0.11
CA GLN A 770 20.50 -35.35 0.18
C GLN A 770 19.69 -34.83 1.37
N GLY A 771 18.37 -34.69 1.22
CA GLY A 771 17.48 -34.38 2.33
C GLY A 771 15.99 -34.48 1.99
N SER A 772 15.14 -34.00 2.91
CA SER A 772 13.69 -34.13 2.83
C SER A 772 13.00 -32.79 2.60
N VAL A 773 12.96 -31.91 3.60
CA VAL A 773 12.32 -30.60 3.55
C VAL A 773 13.39 -29.52 3.65
N ASP A 774 13.29 -28.51 2.78
CA ASP A 774 14.12 -27.30 2.77
C ASP A 774 15.63 -27.60 2.83
N TYR A 775 16.08 -28.68 2.19
CA TYR A 775 17.39 -29.25 2.49
C TYR A 775 18.58 -28.48 1.88
N ILE A 776 18.32 -27.44 1.09
CA ILE A 776 19.25 -26.38 0.69
C ILE A 776 18.59 -25.02 0.98
N PHE A 777 18.94 -24.37 2.08
CA PHE A 777 18.22 -23.18 2.57
C PHE A 777 19.14 -22.12 3.16
N GLY A 778 18.69 -20.87 3.23
CA GLY A 778 19.52 -19.73 3.64
C GLY A 778 19.67 -18.63 2.60
N ARG A 779 20.62 -17.73 2.84
CA ARG A 779 20.73 -16.41 2.19
C ARG A 779 21.88 -16.31 1.18
N ASN A 780 22.90 -17.17 1.26
CA ASN A 780 24.09 -17.07 0.40
C ASN A 780 23.82 -17.35 -1.08
N ILE A 781 24.71 -16.87 -1.94
CA ILE A 781 24.71 -17.16 -3.38
C ILE A 781 25.44 -18.49 -3.59
N CYS A 782 24.78 -19.48 -4.18
CA CYS A 782 25.33 -20.83 -4.31
C CYS A 782 25.19 -21.35 -5.73
N VAL A 783 26.29 -21.82 -6.32
CA VAL A 783 26.30 -22.52 -7.60
C VAL A 783 26.56 -24.00 -7.34
N PHE A 784 25.70 -24.86 -7.89
CA PHE A 784 25.85 -26.31 -7.89
C PHE A 784 26.08 -26.76 -9.34
N ASP A 785 27.21 -27.38 -9.60
CA ASP A 785 27.66 -27.78 -10.94
C ASP A 785 27.87 -29.29 -10.97
N SER A 786 27.12 -29.98 -11.84
CA SER A 786 27.25 -31.42 -12.04
C SER A 786 26.99 -32.24 -10.75
N CYS A 787 26.20 -31.68 -9.83
CA CYS A 787 25.83 -32.33 -8.55
C CYS A 787 24.61 -33.27 -8.69
N ARG A 788 24.53 -34.29 -7.83
CA ARG A 788 23.32 -35.12 -7.65
C ARG A 788 22.54 -34.61 -6.43
N ILE A 789 21.29 -34.23 -6.64
CA ILE A 789 20.42 -33.59 -5.65
C ILE A 789 19.31 -34.60 -5.32
N VAL A 790 19.32 -35.16 -4.11
CA VAL A 790 18.60 -36.40 -3.75
C VAL A 790 17.51 -36.13 -2.71
N THR A 791 16.25 -36.23 -3.11
CA THR A 791 15.13 -36.07 -2.18
C THR A 791 14.76 -37.41 -1.53
N ASN A 792 14.74 -37.47 -0.19
CA ASN A 792 14.52 -38.69 0.59
C ASN A 792 13.17 -38.76 1.34
N ARG A 793 12.17 -37.98 0.89
CA ARG A 793 10.79 -37.98 1.41
C ARG A 793 9.80 -37.51 0.34
N SER A 794 8.63 -38.14 0.23
CA SER A 794 7.57 -37.63 -0.66
C SER A 794 7.01 -36.29 -0.15
N GLY A 795 6.69 -35.37 -1.07
CA GLY A 795 6.36 -33.99 -0.73
C GLY A 795 7.52 -33.20 -0.11
N GLY A 796 8.77 -33.64 -0.32
CA GLY A 796 9.97 -32.92 0.06
C GLY A 796 10.18 -31.64 -0.75
N THR A 797 11.08 -30.77 -0.31
CA THR A 797 11.37 -29.47 -0.94
C THR A 797 12.87 -29.30 -1.06
N ILE A 798 13.39 -29.08 -2.28
CA ILE A 798 14.86 -28.97 -2.48
C ILE A 798 15.39 -27.66 -1.87
N THR A 799 14.84 -26.50 -2.25
CA THR A 799 15.33 -25.20 -1.75
C THR A 799 14.34 -24.41 -0.90
N ALA A 800 14.89 -23.68 0.08
CA ALA A 800 14.17 -22.66 0.83
C ALA A 800 15.04 -21.39 0.98
N GLY A 801 15.14 -20.62 -0.10
CA GLY A 801 15.96 -19.41 -0.13
C GLY A 801 15.40 -18.29 0.76
N SER A 802 16.30 -17.57 1.43
CA SER A 802 16.06 -16.32 2.16
C SER A 802 17.04 -15.22 1.70
N THR A 803 17.52 -15.34 0.46
CA THR A 803 18.39 -14.38 -0.21
C THR A 803 17.81 -12.96 -0.14
N ASP A 804 18.68 -11.96 0.07
CA ASP A 804 18.26 -10.56 0.13
C ASP A 804 17.52 -10.13 -1.14
N ALA A 805 16.44 -9.36 -1.00
CA ALA A 805 15.65 -8.88 -2.14
C ALA A 805 16.47 -8.01 -3.12
N THR A 806 17.53 -7.37 -2.63
CA THR A 806 18.49 -6.57 -3.44
C THR A 806 19.55 -7.43 -4.14
N SER A 807 19.79 -8.66 -3.70
CA SER A 807 20.78 -9.55 -4.32
C SER A 807 20.39 -9.86 -5.77
N LEU A 808 21.32 -9.77 -6.70
CA LEU A 808 21.09 -10.16 -8.11
C LEU A 808 20.90 -11.67 -8.26
N TYR A 809 21.64 -12.45 -7.48
CA TYR A 809 21.73 -13.91 -7.59
C TYR A 809 21.29 -14.60 -6.29
N GLY A 810 20.93 -15.88 -6.40
CA GLY A 810 20.63 -16.76 -5.27
C GLY A 810 21.22 -18.15 -5.53
N TYR A 811 20.36 -19.15 -5.75
CA TYR A 811 20.80 -20.51 -6.10
C TYR A 811 20.79 -20.75 -7.61
N VAL A 812 21.83 -21.41 -8.11
CA VAL A 812 21.95 -21.86 -9.50
C VAL A 812 22.37 -23.33 -9.50
N PHE A 813 21.52 -24.20 -10.01
CA PHE A 813 21.89 -25.57 -10.36
C PHE A 813 22.25 -25.58 -11.86
N ARG A 814 23.32 -26.28 -12.21
CA ARG A 814 23.88 -26.35 -13.56
C ARG A 814 24.32 -27.78 -13.84
N ASN A 815 23.79 -28.40 -14.88
CA ASN A 815 24.06 -29.80 -15.23
C ASN A 815 23.79 -30.78 -14.07
N CYS A 816 22.91 -30.41 -13.12
CA CYS A 816 22.61 -31.22 -11.95
C CYS A 816 21.61 -32.34 -12.28
N THR A 817 21.75 -33.48 -11.60
CA THR A 817 20.76 -34.55 -11.63
C THR A 817 19.86 -34.43 -10.40
N LEU A 818 18.59 -34.07 -10.60
CA LEU A 818 17.57 -34.18 -9.56
C LEU A 818 17.10 -35.63 -9.48
N ALA A 819 17.13 -36.23 -8.29
CA ALA A 819 16.83 -37.63 -8.06
C ALA A 819 16.03 -37.83 -6.77
N THR A 820 15.37 -38.98 -6.66
CA THR A 820 14.91 -39.51 -5.38
C THR A 820 16.01 -40.36 -4.74
N ILE A 821 15.91 -40.61 -3.44
CA ILE A 821 16.71 -41.69 -2.83
C ILE A 821 16.35 -43.04 -3.47
N ASP A 822 17.34 -43.92 -3.64
CA ASP A 822 17.17 -45.20 -4.33
C ASP A 822 16.48 -46.28 -3.46
N THR A 823 16.19 -45.94 -2.19
CA THR A 823 15.44 -46.75 -1.22
C THR A 823 14.06 -46.16 -0.95
N ASN A 824 13.28 -46.77 -0.05
CA ASN A 824 12.16 -46.06 0.56
C ASN A 824 12.68 -44.89 1.42
N ALA A 825 11.83 -43.89 1.62
CA ALA A 825 12.01 -42.79 2.57
C ALA A 825 12.06 -43.30 4.01
N TYR A 826 12.44 -42.43 4.96
CA TYR A 826 12.48 -42.76 6.39
C TYR A 826 11.10 -43.13 6.99
N ASP A 827 10.00 -42.78 6.31
CA ASP A 827 8.63 -43.17 6.67
C ASP A 827 8.22 -44.55 6.09
N GLY A 828 9.14 -45.24 5.40
CA GLY A 828 8.93 -46.56 4.82
C GLY A 828 8.30 -46.57 3.43
N ASN A 829 7.96 -45.42 2.83
CA ASN A 829 7.28 -45.33 1.53
C ASN A 829 8.23 -44.89 0.40
N PRO A 830 7.97 -45.24 -0.87
CA PRO A 830 8.71 -44.69 -2.00
C PRO A 830 8.49 -43.18 -2.14
N VAL A 831 9.52 -42.45 -2.58
CA VAL A 831 9.43 -41.01 -2.85
C VAL A 831 8.71 -40.78 -4.18
N THR A 832 7.42 -40.42 -4.12
CA THR A 832 6.57 -40.23 -5.31
C THR A 832 6.48 -38.78 -5.81
N SER A 833 6.90 -37.79 -5.02
CA SER A 833 6.81 -36.37 -5.37
C SER A 833 7.80 -35.51 -4.59
N PHE A 834 8.21 -34.37 -5.15
CA PHE A 834 8.95 -33.30 -4.47
C PHE A 834 8.76 -31.96 -5.18
N TYR A 835 9.02 -30.88 -4.46
CA TYR A 835 8.99 -29.50 -4.96
C TYR A 835 10.42 -28.99 -5.19
N LEU A 836 10.63 -28.24 -6.27
CA LEU A 836 11.92 -27.59 -6.53
C LEU A 836 12.28 -26.62 -5.40
N GLY A 837 11.35 -25.80 -4.92
CA GLY A 837 11.63 -24.92 -3.78
C GLY A 837 10.42 -24.14 -3.29
N ARG A 838 10.63 -23.39 -2.21
CA ARG A 838 9.68 -22.41 -1.67
C ARG A 838 10.41 -21.14 -1.21
N PRO A 839 9.79 -19.95 -1.29
CA PRO A 839 10.39 -18.75 -0.73
C PRO A 839 10.30 -18.81 0.80
N TRP A 840 11.44 -18.84 1.50
CA TRP A 840 11.44 -18.83 2.97
C TRP A 840 11.23 -17.41 3.50
N GLN A 841 11.96 -16.44 2.96
CA GLN A 841 11.88 -15.02 3.31
C GLN A 841 12.27 -14.15 2.10
N ALA A 842 11.89 -12.87 2.12
CA ALA A 842 12.22 -11.87 1.08
C ALA A 842 11.78 -12.30 -0.34
N ASN A 843 12.58 -12.00 -1.37
CA ASN A 843 12.32 -12.31 -2.78
C ASN A 843 13.44 -13.19 -3.36
N PRO A 844 13.57 -14.45 -2.89
CA PRO A 844 14.71 -15.31 -3.19
C PRO A 844 14.64 -15.82 -4.63
N ARG A 845 15.81 -16.09 -5.23
CA ARG A 845 15.92 -16.54 -6.63
C ARG A 845 16.62 -17.89 -6.68
N ALA A 846 16.04 -18.83 -7.42
CA ALA A 846 16.62 -20.14 -7.71
C ALA A 846 16.39 -20.47 -9.19
N VAL A 847 17.43 -20.99 -9.85
CA VAL A 847 17.39 -21.49 -11.24
C VAL A 847 17.92 -22.93 -11.24
N TYR A 848 17.24 -23.83 -11.96
CA TYR A 848 17.50 -25.27 -11.96
C TYR A 848 18.00 -25.78 -13.31
#